data_AF-A0A498J6F4-F1
#
_entry.id   AF-A0A498J6F4-F1
#
_cell.length_a   1.000
_cell.length_b   1.000
_cell.length_c   1.000
_cell.angle_alpha   90.00
_cell.angle_beta   90.00
_cell.angle_gamma   90.00
#
_symmetry.space_group_name_H-M   'P 1'
#
loop_
_entity.id
_entity.type
_entity.pdbx_description
1 polymer ?
#
loop_
_entity_poly.entity_id
_entity_poly.type
_entity_poly.pdbx_seq_one_letter_code
_entity_poly.pdbx_strand_id
1 'polypeptide(L)'
;MASKGAVLAGAYSVPSNSQGRVRGGAGIVKRMKLGSQGLEVSAQGLGCMGMSAFYGAPKPDQDMISLIHHAINSGVTFLDTSDIYGPFTNEILLGKALKGGVRDKVELATKFGVRFVENKMEVDVGKNMEVQGDPAYVRAALESSLKRLGVDSIDLYYQHRIDTSVPIEVTVGELKKLVEEGKVKYIGLSEASASTIRRAHAVHPITAVQLEWSLWSRDAEREIIPTCRELGIGIVAYSPLGRGFFTSGAKFVENLAHDDSRKNLPRFHPENVEHNKTLFERVSDLAARKGCTPSQLALAWVHHQGNDVCPIPGTTKIANFDQNIAALSVKLTPEELAELESYASADAVKAEKLQISYLSPYLDSLGTNFRHAVLLVLGLLLGGQKVVNGGADGGSGSCRFPAIYNFGDSNSDTGAISAAISEVPPPNGETFFGKPSGRLSDGRLIIDFIAEKLQIPYLSPYLDSLGTNFLHGANFATGGSSIRPGGYSPFHLGIQISHKLSSSVQSHTSNVCYLNVLCYEIKLMRLETEILAPGRLPRPEDFPKALYTFDIGQNDLAYGIQHGTIEEVRASIPAILSQLSQAISVGPQGCLPYSVIYDKSKPGNLDKSGCVKPLNAVAQEFNRQLKNSIMLLRSLLPLAAFTYVDVYSAKYTLISDAKKQGFVDPFDFCCGSYYGFHIDCGRKAVVNGTVYGNPCSSPTTHISWDGIHYSQAANALIASRILNGSLSDPPVSITHACHSSKNT
;
A
#
# COMPACT_ATOMS: atom_id res chain seq x y z
N MET A 1 47.93 -38.88 47.44
CA MET A 1 47.70 -37.64 48.21
C MET A 1 47.98 -36.48 47.29
N ALA A 2 47.05 -35.52 47.26
CA ALA A 2 47.14 -34.09 46.87
C ALA A 2 48.17 -33.67 45.82
N SER A 3 47.95 -32.80 44.82
CA SER A 3 46.84 -32.01 44.27
C SER A 3 47.53 -30.86 43.51
N LYS A 4 46.90 -30.37 42.44
CA LYS A 4 47.00 -29.02 41.83
C LYS A 4 48.05 -28.77 40.74
N GLY A 5 47.52 -28.36 39.58
CA GLY A 5 47.92 -27.10 38.94
C GLY A 5 48.15 -27.16 37.43
N ALA A 6 47.48 -26.25 36.70
CA ALA A 6 47.78 -25.73 35.34
C ALA A 6 47.61 -26.69 34.13
N VAL A 7 47.43 -26.32 32.86
CA VAL A 7 46.82 -25.22 32.06
C VAL A 7 47.26 -25.53 30.60
N LEU A 8 46.33 -25.44 29.64
CA LEU A 8 46.47 -25.24 28.18
C LEU A 8 47.18 -26.25 27.23
N ALA A 9 46.45 -26.47 26.11
CA ALA A 9 46.86 -26.67 24.71
C ALA A 9 47.24 -28.08 24.20
N GLY A 10 46.60 -28.50 23.08
CA GLY A 10 47.09 -29.60 22.24
C GLY A 10 46.07 -30.29 21.34
N ALA A 11 45.88 -29.75 20.14
CA ALA A 11 45.63 -30.38 18.83
C ALA A 11 44.87 -31.74 18.66
N TYR A 12 43.93 -31.67 17.70
CA TYR A 12 43.34 -32.69 16.83
C TYR A 12 44.01 -34.07 16.69
N SER A 13 43.17 -35.11 16.68
CA SER A 13 43.30 -36.22 15.74
C SER A 13 41.90 -36.72 15.30
N VAL A 14 41.75 -36.93 13.98
CA VAL A 14 40.57 -37.45 13.29
C VAL A 14 40.56 -38.98 13.38
N PRO A 15 39.40 -39.64 13.51
CA PRO A 15 39.24 -41.00 13.03
C PRO A 15 38.31 -41.11 11.83
N SER A 16 38.79 -41.85 10.84
CA SER A 16 38.17 -42.21 9.58
C SER A 16 37.03 -43.22 9.71
N ASN A 17 35.99 -43.00 8.90
CA ASN A 17 35.07 -43.94 8.25
C ASN A 17 34.75 -45.28 8.91
N SER A 18 33.46 -45.46 9.24
CA SER A 18 32.76 -46.68 8.89
C SER A 18 31.43 -46.34 8.19
N GLN A 19 31.25 -46.93 7.02
CA GLN A 19 30.09 -46.80 6.16
C GLN A 19 28.85 -47.42 6.83
N GLY A 20 28.07 -46.60 7.51
CA GLY A 20 26.68 -46.89 7.83
C GLY A 20 25.80 -46.44 6.67
N ARG A 21 25.49 -47.34 5.74
CA ARG A 21 24.49 -47.11 4.69
C ARG A 21 23.13 -47.01 5.38
N VAL A 22 22.75 -45.81 5.81
CA VAL A 22 21.39 -45.52 6.26
C VAL A 22 20.50 -45.62 5.02
N ARG A 23 19.97 -46.82 4.75
CA ARG A 23 18.72 -46.98 4.00
C ARG A 23 17.60 -46.39 4.86
N GLY A 24 17.55 -45.07 4.95
CA GLY A 24 16.36 -44.37 5.39
C GLY A 24 15.42 -44.37 4.19
N GLY A 25 14.33 -45.14 4.26
CA GLY A 25 13.29 -45.07 3.24
C GLY A 25 12.86 -43.62 3.11
N ALA A 26 13.18 -42.99 1.97
CA ALA A 26 12.60 -41.72 1.61
C ALA A 26 11.09 -41.95 1.54
N GLY A 27 10.38 -41.52 2.59
CA GLY A 27 8.92 -41.55 2.57
C GLY A 27 8.47 -40.79 1.33
N ILE A 28 7.62 -41.43 0.53
CA ILE A 28 7.02 -40.83 -0.67
C ILE A 28 6.52 -39.43 -0.31
N VAL A 29 6.88 -38.43 -1.12
CA VAL A 29 6.43 -37.04 -0.92
C VAL A 29 4.91 -37.03 -0.79
N LYS A 30 4.42 -36.51 0.33
CA LYS A 30 2.98 -36.48 0.62
C LYS A 30 2.25 -35.61 -0.40
N ARG A 31 0.99 -35.94 -0.66
CA ARG A 31 0.07 -35.12 -1.45
C ARG A 31 -0.60 -34.09 -0.54
N MET A 32 -0.93 -32.94 -1.11
CA MET A 32 -1.68 -31.85 -0.48
C MET A 32 -2.72 -31.28 -1.46
N LYS A 33 -3.78 -30.68 -0.94
CA LYS A 33 -4.72 -29.90 -1.74
C LYS A 33 -4.15 -28.51 -1.98
N LEU A 34 -4.04 -28.09 -3.24
CA LEU A 34 -3.64 -26.75 -3.61
C LEU A 34 -4.89 -25.94 -3.92
N GLY A 35 -5.36 -25.20 -2.92
CA GLY A 35 -6.65 -24.51 -2.98
C GLY A 35 -7.83 -25.46 -2.73
N SER A 36 -9.03 -24.89 -2.81
CA SER A 36 -10.30 -25.56 -2.51
C SER A 36 -11.00 -26.12 -3.75
N GLN A 37 -10.47 -25.83 -4.94
CA GLN A 37 -11.06 -26.18 -6.24
C GLN A 37 -10.85 -27.65 -6.64
N GLY A 38 -10.09 -28.42 -5.84
CA GLY A 38 -9.90 -29.86 -6.04
C GLY A 38 -8.56 -30.25 -6.68
N LEU A 39 -7.68 -29.30 -6.96
CA LEU A 39 -6.32 -29.59 -7.39
C LEU A 39 -5.53 -30.22 -6.23
N GLU A 40 -4.95 -31.39 -6.48
CA GLU A 40 -4.02 -32.04 -5.54
C GLU A 40 -2.62 -32.12 -6.17
N VAL A 41 -1.61 -31.86 -5.36
CA VAL A 41 -0.21 -31.77 -5.77
C VAL A 41 0.70 -32.41 -4.73
N SER A 42 1.98 -32.61 -5.03
CA SER A 42 2.98 -32.94 -4.02
C SER A 42 3.21 -31.76 -3.06
N ALA A 43 3.41 -32.06 -1.78
CA ALA A 43 3.67 -31.07 -0.72
C ALA A 43 4.88 -30.16 -1.02
N GLN A 44 5.80 -30.65 -1.85
CA GLN A 44 6.84 -29.83 -2.47
C GLN A 44 6.79 -30.03 -3.98
N GLY A 45 6.82 -28.93 -4.73
CA GLY A 45 6.96 -28.96 -6.18
C GLY A 45 8.40 -28.76 -6.64
N LEU A 46 8.61 -28.74 -7.95
CA LEU A 46 9.89 -28.44 -8.58
C LEU A 46 9.77 -27.21 -9.48
N GLY A 47 10.52 -26.15 -9.15
CA GLY A 47 10.66 -24.99 -10.00
C GLY A 47 11.70 -25.23 -11.10
N CYS A 48 11.29 -25.21 -12.37
CA CYS A 48 12.15 -25.61 -13.49
C CYS A 48 12.94 -24.45 -14.13
N MET A 49 12.74 -23.22 -13.66
CA MET A 49 13.37 -22.00 -14.21
C MET A 49 14.89 -22.12 -14.40
N GLY A 50 15.61 -22.54 -13.37
CA GLY A 50 17.08 -22.59 -13.37
C GLY A 50 17.68 -23.66 -14.30
N MET A 51 16.86 -24.53 -14.89
CA MET A 51 17.32 -25.54 -15.85
C MET A 51 17.72 -24.91 -17.19
N SER A 52 17.10 -23.79 -17.57
CA SER A 52 17.36 -23.12 -18.86
C SER A 52 17.33 -21.59 -18.84
N ALA A 53 17.09 -20.95 -17.69
CA ALA A 53 16.95 -19.49 -17.62
C ALA A 53 17.57 -18.86 -16.36
N PHE A 54 17.98 -17.60 -16.50
CA PHE A 54 18.35 -16.61 -15.46
C PHE A 54 19.53 -16.92 -14.51
N TYR A 55 19.89 -18.19 -14.29
CA TYR A 55 20.98 -18.63 -13.40
C TYR A 55 22.16 -19.21 -14.20
N GLY A 56 22.69 -18.39 -15.10
CA GLY A 56 23.75 -18.73 -16.04
C GLY A 56 23.28 -19.59 -17.22
N ALA A 57 24.25 -20.17 -17.94
CA ALA A 57 23.99 -20.96 -19.14
C ALA A 57 23.00 -22.14 -18.91
N PRO A 58 22.12 -22.44 -19.89
CA PRO A 58 21.24 -23.60 -19.87
C PRO A 58 21.99 -24.90 -19.62
N LYS A 59 21.38 -25.84 -18.89
CA LYS A 59 21.97 -27.13 -18.59
C LYS A 59 21.65 -28.14 -19.70
N PRO A 60 22.48 -29.20 -19.88
CA PRO A 60 22.20 -30.23 -20.86
C PRO A 60 20.82 -30.88 -20.62
N ASP A 61 20.04 -31.03 -21.70
CA ASP A 61 18.67 -31.57 -21.62
C ASP A 61 18.62 -32.93 -20.91
N GLN A 62 19.54 -33.84 -21.22
CA GLN A 62 19.53 -35.20 -20.65
C GLN A 62 19.71 -35.21 -19.13
N ASP A 63 20.53 -34.31 -18.60
CA ASP A 63 20.75 -34.20 -17.15
C ASP A 63 19.49 -33.67 -16.47
N MET A 64 18.82 -32.69 -17.09
CA MET A 64 17.59 -32.10 -16.55
C MET A 64 16.39 -33.03 -16.68
N ILE A 65 16.29 -33.80 -17.78
CA ILE A 65 15.29 -34.88 -17.93
C ILE A 65 15.50 -35.93 -16.84
N SER A 66 16.75 -36.35 -16.61
CA SER A 66 17.08 -37.31 -15.54
C SER A 66 16.69 -36.78 -14.15
N LEU A 67 16.93 -35.49 -13.89
CA LEU A 67 16.52 -34.85 -12.64
C LEU A 67 14.98 -34.77 -12.49
N ILE A 68 14.26 -34.42 -13.56
CA ILE A 68 12.79 -34.40 -13.55
C ILE A 68 12.24 -35.81 -13.27
N HIS A 69 12.78 -36.83 -13.94
CA HIS A 69 12.38 -38.22 -13.70
C HIS A 69 12.70 -38.68 -12.28
N HIS A 70 13.87 -38.30 -11.76
CA HIS A 70 14.23 -38.56 -10.36
C HIS A 70 13.26 -37.90 -9.38
N ALA A 71 12.84 -36.66 -9.65
CA ALA A 71 11.86 -35.97 -8.84
C ALA A 71 10.49 -36.67 -8.83
N ILE A 72 10.02 -37.08 -10.01
CA ILE A 72 8.76 -37.82 -10.17
C ILE A 72 8.82 -39.17 -9.46
N ASN A 73 9.92 -39.90 -9.61
CA ASN A 73 10.13 -41.18 -8.94
C ASN A 73 10.22 -41.05 -7.40
N SER A 74 10.55 -39.85 -6.91
CA SER A 74 10.56 -39.53 -5.47
C SER A 74 9.16 -39.10 -4.94
N GLY A 75 8.16 -39.00 -5.82
CA GLY A 75 6.79 -38.60 -5.48
C GLY A 75 6.47 -37.12 -5.71
N VAL A 76 7.38 -36.34 -6.30
CA VAL A 76 7.06 -34.97 -6.75
C VAL A 76 6.19 -35.04 -7.98
N THR A 77 5.10 -34.29 -7.96
CA THR A 77 4.08 -34.32 -9.01
C THR A 77 3.81 -32.92 -9.54
N PHE A 78 4.09 -31.87 -8.76
CA PHE A 78 3.93 -30.49 -9.20
C PHE A 78 5.18 -29.94 -9.88
N LEU A 79 5.08 -29.67 -11.19
CA LEU A 79 6.16 -29.09 -11.99
C LEU A 79 5.78 -27.69 -12.44
N ASP A 80 6.61 -26.70 -12.13
CA ASP A 80 6.37 -25.29 -12.45
C ASP A 80 7.37 -24.77 -13.50
N THR A 81 6.84 -24.31 -14.65
CA THR A 81 7.60 -23.70 -15.76
C THR A 81 6.96 -22.39 -16.23
N SER A 82 7.43 -21.78 -17.31
CA SER A 82 6.87 -20.59 -17.96
C SER A 82 7.37 -20.47 -19.40
N ASP A 83 6.56 -19.87 -20.27
CA ASP A 83 6.95 -19.50 -21.64
C ASP A 83 8.18 -18.57 -21.71
N ILE A 84 8.42 -17.71 -20.72
CA ILE A 84 9.56 -16.78 -20.68
C ILE A 84 10.89 -17.47 -20.31
N TYR A 85 10.87 -18.71 -19.82
CA TYR A 85 12.10 -19.39 -19.38
C TYR A 85 12.87 -19.95 -20.59
N GLY A 86 14.03 -19.35 -20.88
CA GLY A 86 14.88 -19.72 -22.01
C GLY A 86 15.23 -18.54 -22.91
N PRO A 87 14.26 -17.87 -23.55
CA PRO A 87 12.79 -18.06 -23.56
C PRO A 87 12.31 -19.30 -24.33
N PHE A 88 11.10 -19.78 -24.04
CA PHE A 88 10.38 -20.90 -24.68
C PHE A 88 11.04 -22.29 -24.58
N THR A 89 12.34 -22.38 -24.28
CA THR A 89 13.09 -23.64 -24.27
C THR A 89 12.79 -24.52 -23.06
N ASN A 90 12.38 -23.94 -21.92
CA ASN A 90 12.08 -24.72 -20.72
C ASN A 90 10.83 -25.60 -20.92
N GLU A 91 9.78 -25.06 -21.55
CA GLU A 91 8.59 -25.82 -21.92
C GLU A 91 8.92 -26.97 -22.89
N ILE A 92 9.83 -26.75 -23.84
CA ILE A 92 10.29 -27.81 -24.76
C ILE A 92 11.03 -28.91 -24.00
N LEU A 93 11.89 -28.55 -23.04
CA LEU A 93 12.61 -29.50 -22.18
C LEU A 93 11.62 -30.35 -21.37
N LEU A 94 10.63 -29.74 -20.73
CA LEU A 94 9.59 -30.47 -19.99
C LEU A 94 8.77 -31.35 -20.93
N GLY A 95 8.42 -30.87 -22.12
CA GLY A 95 7.73 -31.68 -23.12
C GLY A 95 8.50 -32.94 -23.51
N LYS A 96 9.84 -32.89 -23.58
CA LYS A 96 10.68 -34.09 -23.76
C LYS A 96 10.62 -35.03 -22.55
N ALA A 97 10.69 -34.47 -21.33
CA ALA A 97 10.69 -35.25 -20.09
C ALA A 97 9.34 -35.95 -19.82
N LEU A 98 8.22 -35.40 -20.29
CA LEU A 98 6.87 -35.90 -20.02
C LEU A 98 6.35 -36.96 -21.01
N LYS A 99 7.12 -37.29 -22.05
CA LYS A 99 6.78 -38.36 -23.00
C LYS A 99 6.74 -39.75 -22.33
N GLY A 100 6.14 -40.72 -23.03
CA GLY A 100 6.16 -42.12 -22.61
C GLY A 100 5.31 -42.42 -21.36
N GLY A 101 4.17 -41.73 -21.22
CA GLY A 101 3.25 -41.92 -20.10
C GLY A 101 3.66 -41.24 -18.79
N VAL A 102 4.67 -40.36 -18.82
CA VAL A 102 5.09 -39.59 -17.64
C VAL A 102 4.14 -38.40 -17.37
N ARG A 103 3.53 -37.83 -18.42
CA ARG A 103 2.56 -36.73 -18.32
C ARG A 103 1.41 -36.98 -17.33
N ASP A 104 0.91 -38.21 -17.25
CA ASP A 104 -0.21 -38.59 -16.38
C ASP A 104 0.17 -38.69 -14.89
N LYS A 105 1.48 -38.60 -14.58
CA LYS A 105 2.02 -38.68 -13.22
C LYS A 105 2.24 -37.31 -12.58
N VAL A 106 1.95 -36.22 -13.29
CA VAL A 106 2.28 -34.87 -12.84
C VAL A 106 1.11 -33.90 -13.00
N GLU A 107 1.06 -32.93 -12.10
CA GLU A 107 0.31 -31.69 -12.28
C GLU A 107 1.26 -30.62 -12.83
N LEU A 108 1.04 -30.27 -14.10
CA LEU A 108 1.89 -29.36 -14.84
C LEU A 108 1.37 -27.93 -14.76
N ALA A 109 2.21 -27.02 -14.26
CA ALA A 109 1.97 -25.59 -14.25
C ALA A 109 2.84 -24.84 -15.25
N THR A 110 2.24 -23.94 -16.03
CA THR A 110 2.96 -22.97 -16.86
C THR A 110 2.30 -21.60 -16.80
N LYS A 111 2.93 -20.58 -17.41
CA LYS A 111 2.54 -19.18 -17.29
C LYS A 111 2.66 -18.45 -18.62
N PHE A 112 1.90 -17.36 -18.73
CA PHE A 112 1.95 -16.39 -19.83
C PHE A 112 1.95 -14.96 -19.31
N GLY A 113 2.05 -14.00 -20.23
CA GLY A 113 1.77 -12.59 -19.92
C GLY A 113 3.00 -11.74 -19.82
N VAL A 114 4.18 -12.28 -20.15
CA VAL A 114 5.42 -11.50 -20.29
C VAL A 114 5.97 -11.71 -21.69
N ARG A 115 6.22 -10.62 -22.41
CA ARG A 115 6.70 -10.59 -23.79
C ARG A 115 8.02 -9.83 -23.87
N PHE A 116 8.93 -10.27 -24.74
CA PHE A 116 10.10 -9.47 -25.10
C PHE A 116 9.74 -8.47 -26.21
N VAL A 117 10.18 -7.22 -26.08
CA VAL A 117 10.03 -6.20 -27.12
C VAL A 117 10.90 -6.57 -28.33
N GLU A 118 10.33 -6.55 -29.53
CA GLU A 118 11.07 -6.87 -30.77
C GLU A 118 12.27 -5.93 -31.00
N ASN A 119 13.34 -6.46 -31.62
CA ASN A 119 14.56 -5.77 -32.05
C ASN A 119 15.65 -5.42 -31.01
N LYS A 120 15.69 -6.08 -29.84
CA LYS A 120 16.86 -6.00 -28.94
C LYS A 120 17.34 -7.39 -28.54
N MET A 121 18.45 -7.84 -29.13
CA MET A 121 19.05 -9.17 -28.89
C MET A 121 19.76 -9.32 -27.53
N GLU A 122 19.71 -8.32 -26.65
CA GLU A 122 20.23 -8.42 -25.29
C GLU A 122 19.10 -8.52 -24.26
N VAL A 123 19.09 -9.64 -23.53
CA VAL A 123 18.19 -9.91 -22.42
C VAL A 123 18.67 -9.13 -21.20
N ASP A 124 18.31 -7.85 -21.12
CA ASP A 124 18.43 -7.09 -19.88
C ASP A 124 17.07 -7.15 -19.14
N VAL A 125 17.08 -7.88 -18.04
CA VAL A 125 15.89 -8.24 -17.27
C VAL A 125 15.33 -6.97 -16.62
N GLY A 126 14.14 -6.56 -17.06
CA GLY A 126 13.53 -5.30 -16.64
C GLY A 126 13.80 -4.12 -17.57
N LYS A 127 14.50 -4.33 -18.70
CA LYS A 127 14.65 -3.32 -19.75
C LYS A 127 13.94 -3.57 -21.08
N ASN A 128 13.58 -4.80 -21.41
CA ASN A 128 12.94 -5.13 -22.71
C ASN A 128 11.75 -6.08 -22.57
N MET A 129 10.95 -5.93 -21.50
CA MET A 129 9.81 -6.81 -21.22
C MET A 129 8.51 -6.01 -21.11
N GLU A 130 7.45 -6.48 -21.79
CA GLU A 130 6.09 -5.97 -21.71
C GLU A 130 5.18 -7.00 -21.04
N VAL A 131 4.14 -6.53 -20.36
CA VAL A 131 3.12 -7.37 -19.74
C VAL A 131 1.84 -7.30 -20.56
N GLN A 132 1.25 -8.44 -20.90
CA GLN A 132 0.09 -8.50 -21.79
C GLN A 132 -0.95 -9.51 -21.30
N GLY A 133 -2.17 -9.02 -21.08
CA GLY A 133 -3.30 -9.78 -20.53
C GLY A 133 -4.57 -9.71 -21.37
N ASP A 134 -4.52 -9.17 -22.60
CA ASP A 134 -5.70 -9.13 -23.46
C ASP A 134 -6.12 -10.53 -23.93
N PRO A 135 -7.43 -10.76 -24.19
CA PRO A 135 -7.94 -12.09 -24.53
C PRO A 135 -7.28 -12.76 -25.74
N ALA A 136 -6.94 -12.00 -26.78
CA ALA A 136 -6.36 -12.56 -28.00
C ALA A 136 -4.94 -13.09 -27.72
N TYR A 137 -4.15 -12.34 -26.94
CA TYR A 137 -2.83 -12.78 -26.52
C TYR A 137 -2.89 -13.97 -25.57
N VAL A 138 -3.77 -13.96 -24.55
CA VAL A 138 -3.94 -15.07 -23.59
C VAL A 138 -4.12 -16.40 -24.34
N ARG A 139 -5.02 -16.42 -25.33
CA ARG A 139 -5.29 -17.60 -26.15
C ARG A 139 -4.08 -18.00 -26.99
N ALA A 140 -3.47 -17.06 -27.71
CA ALA A 140 -2.30 -17.34 -28.55
C ALA A 140 -1.11 -17.90 -27.74
N ALA A 141 -0.89 -17.37 -26.53
CA ALA A 141 0.12 -17.85 -25.61
C ALA A 141 -0.16 -19.30 -25.17
N LEU A 142 -1.41 -19.63 -24.83
CA LEU A 142 -1.78 -20.99 -24.42
C LEU A 142 -1.57 -22.00 -25.54
N GLU A 143 -2.07 -21.74 -26.75
CA GLU A 143 -1.87 -22.66 -27.89
C GLU A 143 -0.39 -22.92 -28.16
N SER A 144 0.44 -21.88 -28.00
CA SER A 144 1.88 -21.98 -28.18
C SER A 144 2.54 -22.82 -27.08
N SER A 145 2.12 -22.65 -25.82
CA SER A 145 2.59 -23.48 -24.70
C SER A 145 2.19 -24.95 -24.86
N LEU A 146 0.93 -25.23 -25.21
CA LEU A 146 0.45 -26.60 -25.49
C LEU A 146 1.31 -27.29 -26.56
N LYS A 147 1.60 -26.58 -27.65
CA LYS A 147 2.46 -27.07 -28.74
C LYS A 147 3.90 -27.36 -28.28
N ARG A 148 4.52 -26.45 -27.50
CA ARG A 148 5.90 -26.62 -27.02
C ARG A 148 6.03 -27.77 -26.03
N LEU A 149 5.06 -27.91 -25.13
CA LEU A 149 4.98 -28.99 -24.16
C LEU A 149 4.56 -30.32 -24.81
N GLY A 150 3.87 -30.28 -25.95
CA GLY A 150 3.34 -31.47 -26.62
C GLY A 150 2.24 -32.14 -25.81
N VAL A 151 1.35 -31.35 -25.20
CA VAL A 151 0.25 -31.82 -24.35
C VAL A 151 -1.07 -31.18 -24.80
N ASP A 152 -2.19 -31.86 -24.53
CA ASP A 152 -3.52 -31.37 -24.91
C ASP A 152 -4.13 -30.41 -23.88
N SER A 153 -3.68 -30.47 -22.62
CA SER A 153 -4.15 -29.58 -21.55
C SER A 153 -3.08 -29.27 -20.51
N ILE A 154 -3.20 -28.07 -19.93
CA ILE A 154 -2.41 -27.59 -18.79
C ILE A 154 -3.22 -27.77 -17.50
N ASP A 155 -2.60 -28.31 -16.44
CA ASP A 155 -3.31 -28.47 -15.17
C ASP A 155 -3.52 -27.13 -14.48
N LEU A 156 -2.48 -26.29 -14.37
CA LEU A 156 -2.56 -24.97 -13.74
C LEU A 156 -1.91 -23.90 -14.61
N TYR A 157 -2.69 -22.92 -15.09
CA TYR A 157 -2.19 -21.88 -15.97
C TYR A 157 -2.21 -20.51 -15.29
N TYR A 158 -1.04 -19.86 -15.22
CA TYR A 158 -0.86 -18.59 -14.53
C TYR A 158 -0.79 -17.41 -15.48
N GLN A 159 -1.44 -16.30 -15.10
CA GLN A 159 -0.94 -14.99 -15.52
C GLN A 159 0.32 -14.66 -14.70
N HIS A 160 1.48 -14.57 -15.37
CA HIS A 160 2.80 -14.46 -14.76
C HIS A 160 3.05 -13.08 -14.12
N ARG A 161 2.52 -12.02 -14.73
CA ARG A 161 2.50 -10.65 -14.19
C ARG A 161 1.17 -10.00 -14.54
N ILE A 162 0.65 -9.17 -13.64
CA ILE A 162 -0.63 -8.49 -13.86
C ILE A 162 -0.45 -7.38 -14.89
N ASP A 163 -1.17 -7.48 -16.00
CA ASP A 163 -1.31 -6.39 -16.97
C ASP A 163 -2.24 -5.34 -16.37
N THR A 164 -1.73 -4.13 -16.18
CA THR A 164 -2.51 -3.04 -15.55
C THR A 164 -3.22 -2.16 -16.56
N SER A 165 -2.96 -2.37 -17.86
CA SER A 165 -3.69 -1.74 -18.97
C SER A 165 -5.03 -2.43 -19.28
N VAL A 166 -5.18 -3.69 -18.87
CA VAL A 166 -6.38 -4.51 -19.07
C VAL A 166 -7.03 -4.83 -17.71
N PRO A 167 -8.34 -4.58 -17.51
CA PRO A 167 -9.01 -5.02 -16.29
C PRO A 167 -8.88 -6.54 -16.11
N ILE A 168 -8.50 -6.99 -14.92
CA ILE A 168 -8.24 -8.40 -14.63
C ILE A 168 -9.44 -9.31 -14.98
N GLU A 169 -10.66 -8.79 -14.88
CA GLU A 169 -11.89 -9.52 -15.24
C GLU A 169 -11.94 -9.91 -16.72
N VAL A 170 -11.34 -9.10 -17.60
CA VAL A 170 -11.26 -9.37 -19.04
C VAL A 170 -10.29 -10.52 -19.30
N THR A 171 -9.10 -10.49 -18.68
CA THR A 171 -8.11 -11.57 -18.77
C THR A 171 -8.67 -12.88 -18.22
N VAL A 172 -9.24 -12.85 -17.01
CA VAL A 172 -9.81 -14.05 -16.36
C VAL A 172 -11.05 -14.53 -17.10
N GLY A 173 -11.81 -13.63 -17.72
CA GLY A 173 -12.93 -13.98 -18.60
C GLY A 173 -12.49 -14.83 -19.78
N GLU A 174 -11.31 -14.56 -20.37
CA GLU A 174 -10.75 -15.42 -21.42
C GLU A 174 -10.21 -16.74 -20.85
N LEU A 175 -9.50 -16.70 -19.73
CA LEU A 175 -9.00 -17.92 -19.06
C LEU A 175 -10.15 -18.87 -18.69
N LYS A 176 -11.30 -18.34 -18.26
CA LYS A 176 -12.51 -19.10 -18.01
C LYS A 176 -12.99 -19.85 -19.25
N LYS A 177 -12.99 -19.22 -20.43
CA LYS A 177 -13.36 -19.92 -21.69
C LYS A 177 -12.40 -21.06 -21.99
N LEU A 178 -11.10 -20.84 -21.75
CA LEU A 178 -10.08 -21.88 -21.95
C LEU A 178 -10.23 -23.05 -20.98
N VAL A 179 -10.80 -22.80 -19.78
CA VAL A 179 -11.23 -23.85 -18.86
C VAL A 179 -12.46 -24.59 -19.38
N GLU A 180 -13.47 -23.87 -19.86
CA GLU A 180 -14.68 -24.47 -20.47
C GLU A 180 -14.36 -25.30 -21.71
N GLU A 181 -13.33 -24.92 -22.48
CA GLU A 181 -12.79 -25.68 -23.61
C GLU A 181 -11.94 -26.90 -23.21
N GLY A 182 -11.62 -27.06 -21.92
CA GLY A 182 -10.81 -28.17 -21.40
C GLY A 182 -9.30 -28.05 -21.67
N LYS A 183 -8.83 -26.91 -22.18
CA LYS A 183 -7.39 -26.68 -22.46
C LYS A 183 -6.61 -26.31 -21.21
N VAL A 184 -7.28 -25.76 -20.20
CA VAL A 184 -6.75 -25.45 -18.87
C VAL A 184 -7.67 -26.07 -17.83
N LYS A 185 -7.14 -26.68 -16.76
CA LYS A 185 -7.98 -27.22 -15.68
C LYS A 185 -8.20 -26.22 -14.55
N TYR A 186 -7.14 -25.50 -14.16
CA TYR A 186 -7.14 -24.56 -13.06
C TYR A 186 -6.43 -23.25 -13.44
N ILE A 187 -6.90 -22.14 -12.87
CA ILE A 187 -6.33 -20.80 -13.09
C ILE A 187 -5.49 -20.39 -11.89
N GLY A 188 -4.32 -19.81 -12.15
CA GLY A 188 -3.49 -19.18 -11.13
C GLY A 188 -3.12 -17.73 -11.47
N LEU A 189 -2.65 -16.99 -10.48
CA LEU A 189 -2.05 -15.65 -10.66
C LEU A 189 -0.66 -15.60 -10.01
N SER A 190 0.25 -14.79 -10.54
CA SER A 190 1.57 -14.58 -9.94
C SER A 190 1.84 -13.10 -9.69
N GLU A 191 2.42 -12.79 -8.52
CA GLU A 191 2.72 -11.43 -8.07
C GLU A 191 1.50 -10.48 -8.16
N ALA A 192 0.31 -11.00 -7.87
CA ALA A 192 -0.93 -10.24 -7.86
C ALA A 192 -1.18 -9.61 -6.48
N SER A 193 -1.75 -8.40 -6.46
CA SER A 193 -2.22 -7.77 -5.22
C SER A 193 -3.47 -8.48 -4.69
N ALA A 194 -3.76 -8.32 -3.39
CA ALA A 194 -4.95 -8.89 -2.76
C ALA A 194 -6.25 -8.45 -3.46
N SER A 195 -6.33 -7.19 -3.89
CA SER A 195 -7.50 -6.65 -4.60
C SER A 195 -7.69 -7.30 -5.98
N THR A 196 -6.60 -7.47 -6.74
CA THR A 196 -6.64 -8.16 -8.03
C THR A 196 -7.03 -9.62 -7.88
N ILE A 197 -6.51 -10.33 -6.87
CA ILE A 197 -6.87 -11.72 -6.58
C ILE A 197 -8.37 -11.88 -6.35
N ARG A 198 -8.98 -11.01 -5.52
CA ARG A 198 -10.42 -11.04 -5.23
C ARG A 198 -11.26 -10.82 -6.48
N ARG A 199 -10.92 -9.79 -7.27
CA ARG A 199 -11.62 -9.45 -8.51
C ARG A 199 -11.53 -10.58 -9.54
N ALA A 200 -10.35 -11.18 -9.69
CA ALA A 200 -10.14 -12.35 -10.53
C ALA A 200 -10.98 -13.56 -10.07
N HIS A 201 -10.91 -13.88 -8.78
CA HIS A 201 -11.61 -15.02 -8.19
C HIS A 201 -13.13 -14.92 -8.31
N ALA A 202 -13.67 -13.70 -8.32
CA ALA A 202 -15.10 -13.45 -8.54
C ALA A 202 -15.57 -13.78 -9.98
N VAL A 203 -14.68 -13.71 -10.98
CA VAL A 203 -15.00 -14.06 -12.38
C VAL A 203 -14.90 -15.57 -12.60
N HIS A 204 -13.83 -16.18 -12.09
CA HIS A 204 -13.63 -17.62 -12.08
C HIS A 204 -12.71 -17.99 -10.90
N PRO A 205 -12.95 -19.11 -10.20
CA PRO A 205 -12.13 -19.50 -9.05
C PRO A 205 -10.63 -19.58 -9.38
N ILE A 206 -9.86 -18.67 -8.79
CA ILE A 206 -8.39 -18.75 -8.80
C ILE A 206 -7.97 -19.85 -7.82
N THR A 207 -7.21 -20.82 -8.31
CA THR A 207 -6.82 -22.03 -7.56
C THR A 207 -5.54 -21.82 -6.77
N ALA A 208 -4.58 -21.07 -7.32
CA ALA A 208 -3.31 -20.80 -6.66
C ALA A 208 -2.78 -19.39 -6.95
N VAL A 209 -2.09 -18.82 -5.98
CA VAL A 209 -1.31 -17.59 -6.14
C VAL A 209 0.16 -17.90 -5.91
N GLN A 210 1.00 -17.52 -6.88
CA GLN A 210 2.45 -17.70 -6.81
C GLN A 210 3.16 -16.40 -6.43
N LEU A 211 3.97 -16.45 -5.36
CA LEU A 211 4.65 -15.29 -4.77
C LEU A 211 6.03 -15.65 -4.19
N GLU A 212 6.90 -14.65 -3.98
CA GLU A 212 8.19 -14.85 -3.29
C GLU A 212 7.97 -14.94 -1.78
N TRP A 213 8.34 -16.06 -1.17
CA TRP A 213 8.20 -16.26 0.28
C TRP A 213 9.29 -17.17 0.85
N SER A 214 10.01 -16.67 1.83
CA SER A 214 11.10 -17.36 2.54
C SER A 214 11.48 -16.60 3.81
N LEU A 215 12.44 -17.11 4.58
CA LEU A 215 12.99 -16.44 5.78
C LEU A 215 13.54 -15.03 5.54
N TRP A 216 13.70 -14.57 4.30
CA TRP A 216 14.17 -13.21 4.00
C TRP A 216 13.15 -12.31 3.26
N SER A 217 11.99 -12.86 2.88
CA SER A 217 10.99 -12.21 2.02
C SER A 217 9.63 -12.54 2.58
N ARG A 218 9.07 -11.58 3.34
CA ARG A 218 7.91 -11.76 4.21
C ARG A 218 6.75 -10.83 3.87
N ASP A 219 6.92 -9.97 2.85
CA ASP A 219 5.96 -8.90 2.50
C ASP A 219 4.56 -9.43 2.18
N ALA A 220 4.48 -10.63 1.59
CA ALA A 220 3.24 -11.29 1.23
C ALA A 220 2.34 -11.64 2.43
N GLU A 221 2.90 -11.75 3.63
CA GLU A 221 2.18 -12.17 4.84
C GLU A 221 1.17 -11.13 5.31
N ARG A 222 1.41 -9.87 4.94
CA ARG A 222 0.57 -8.76 5.36
C ARG A 222 -0.82 -8.79 4.74
N GLU A 223 -0.92 -9.10 3.44
CA GLU A 223 -2.17 -8.97 2.69
C GLU A 223 -2.47 -10.13 1.75
N ILE A 224 -1.45 -10.71 1.09
CA ILE A 224 -1.65 -11.69 0.03
C ILE A 224 -1.97 -13.07 0.61
N ILE A 225 -1.17 -13.53 1.58
CA ILE A 225 -1.35 -14.84 2.22
C ILE A 225 -2.70 -14.93 2.95
N PRO A 226 -3.11 -13.93 3.77
CA PRO A 226 -4.45 -13.92 4.36
C PRO A 226 -5.56 -13.97 3.31
N THR A 227 -5.44 -13.19 2.23
CA THR A 227 -6.43 -13.17 1.13
C THR A 227 -6.54 -14.53 0.43
N CYS A 228 -5.41 -15.22 0.21
CA CYS A 228 -5.42 -16.56 -0.37
C CYS A 228 -6.16 -17.54 0.54
N ARG A 229 -5.84 -17.55 1.83
CA ARG A 229 -6.47 -18.43 2.82
C ARG A 229 -7.97 -18.19 2.94
N GLU A 230 -8.38 -16.93 2.99
CA GLU A 230 -9.79 -16.56 3.07
C GLU A 230 -10.59 -17.09 1.87
N LEU A 231 -10.03 -16.99 0.66
CA LEU A 231 -10.67 -17.43 -0.58
C LEU A 231 -10.45 -18.93 -0.86
N GLY A 232 -9.80 -19.66 0.04
CA GLY A 232 -9.45 -21.06 -0.16
C GLY A 232 -8.56 -21.28 -1.39
N ILE A 233 -7.60 -20.37 -1.62
CA ILE A 233 -6.62 -20.38 -2.71
C ILE A 233 -5.30 -20.93 -2.17
N GLY A 234 -4.67 -21.84 -2.91
CA GLY A 234 -3.35 -22.38 -2.56
C GLY A 234 -2.22 -21.36 -2.75
N ILE A 235 -1.15 -21.47 -1.96
CA ILE A 235 0.00 -20.58 -2.04
C ILE A 235 1.18 -21.35 -2.64
N VAL A 236 1.75 -20.83 -3.71
CA VAL A 236 2.95 -21.40 -4.34
C VAL A 236 4.14 -20.47 -4.07
N ALA A 237 5.05 -20.91 -3.21
CA ALA A 237 6.21 -20.10 -2.80
C ALA A 237 7.40 -20.33 -3.74
N TYR A 238 7.77 -19.32 -4.52
CA TYR A 238 9.02 -19.34 -5.29
C TYR A 238 10.17 -18.67 -4.51
N SER A 239 11.40 -18.99 -4.92
CA SER A 239 12.62 -18.60 -4.21
C SER A 239 12.61 -18.92 -2.69
N PRO A 240 12.09 -20.09 -2.24
CA PRO A 240 11.97 -20.40 -0.81
C PRO A 240 13.32 -20.48 -0.07
N LEU A 241 14.41 -20.65 -0.81
CA LEU A 241 15.79 -20.70 -0.30
C LEU A 241 16.55 -19.37 -0.48
N GLY A 242 15.81 -18.28 -0.64
CA GLY A 242 16.39 -16.97 -0.89
C GLY A 242 17.32 -16.95 -2.09
N ARG A 243 16.83 -17.46 -3.24
CA ARG A 243 17.59 -17.48 -4.51
C ARG A 243 18.97 -18.15 -4.42
N GLY A 244 19.19 -19.01 -3.41
CA GLY A 244 20.45 -19.71 -3.15
C GLY A 244 21.18 -19.24 -1.89
N PHE A 245 20.79 -18.10 -1.31
CA PHE A 245 21.46 -17.53 -0.14
C PHE A 245 21.47 -18.48 1.07
N PHE A 246 20.37 -19.15 1.36
CA PHE A 246 20.29 -20.10 2.49
C PHE A 246 21.02 -21.43 2.23
N THR A 247 21.72 -21.58 1.10
CA THR A 247 22.53 -22.78 0.82
C THR A 247 23.98 -22.63 1.30
N SER A 248 24.57 -21.45 1.18
CA SER A 248 25.98 -21.20 1.51
C SER A 248 26.31 -19.78 1.99
N GLY A 249 25.29 -18.96 2.25
CA GLY A 249 25.44 -17.61 2.81
C GLY A 249 26.15 -16.65 1.86
N ALA A 250 26.97 -15.75 2.39
CA ALA A 250 27.72 -14.78 1.59
C ALA A 250 28.63 -15.41 0.52
N LYS A 251 29.20 -16.60 0.81
CA LYS A 251 30.06 -17.35 -0.14
C LYS A 251 29.33 -17.75 -1.42
N PHE A 252 27.99 -17.79 -1.39
CA PHE A 252 27.18 -18.03 -2.57
C PHE A 252 27.43 -16.99 -3.66
N VAL A 253 27.53 -15.71 -3.27
CA VAL A 253 27.62 -14.57 -4.19
C VAL A 253 28.94 -14.57 -4.96
N GLU A 254 30.04 -14.95 -4.28
CA GLU A 254 31.38 -15.06 -4.87
C GLU A 254 31.44 -16.12 -5.99
N ASN A 255 30.58 -17.14 -5.94
CA ASN A 255 30.58 -18.27 -6.87
C ASN A 255 29.55 -18.12 -8.01
N LEU A 256 28.84 -16.99 -8.08
CA LEU A 256 27.90 -16.73 -9.17
C LEU A 256 28.66 -16.55 -10.50
N ALA A 257 28.16 -17.18 -11.57
CA ALA A 257 28.69 -17.01 -12.91
C ALA A 257 28.60 -15.54 -13.37
N HIS A 258 29.42 -15.14 -14.34
CA HIS A 258 29.44 -13.76 -14.84
C HIS A 258 28.07 -13.32 -15.38
N ASP A 259 27.36 -14.22 -16.06
CA ASP A 259 26.05 -14.04 -16.69
C ASP A 259 24.85 -14.34 -15.75
N ASP A 260 25.09 -14.50 -14.44
CA ASP A 260 24.02 -14.78 -13.49
C ASP A 260 23.25 -13.51 -13.11
N SER A 261 21.96 -13.48 -13.42
CA SER A 261 21.08 -12.33 -13.16
C SER A 261 21.01 -11.91 -11.69
N ARG A 262 21.31 -12.82 -10.75
CA ARG A 262 21.30 -12.50 -9.31
C ARG A 262 22.34 -11.46 -8.93
N LYS A 263 23.44 -11.32 -9.68
CA LYS A 263 24.46 -10.29 -9.43
C LYS A 263 23.90 -8.86 -9.49
N ASN A 264 22.79 -8.67 -10.21
CA ASN A 264 22.14 -7.36 -10.34
C ASN A 264 21.14 -7.06 -9.23
N LEU A 265 20.90 -8.00 -8.30
CA LEU A 265 19.93 -7.79 -7.22
C LEU A 265 20.60 -7.04 -6.04
N PRO A 266 20.02 -5.94 -5.53
CA PRO A 266 20.57 -5.15 -4.42
C PRO A 266 20.93 -5.98 -3.20
N ARG A 267 20.14 -7.03 -2.91
CA ARG A 267 20.38 -7.96 -1.79
C ARG A 267 21.69 -8.75 -1.91
N PHE A 268 22.24 -8.85 -3.11
CA PHE A 268 23.52 -9.50 -3.40
C PHE A 268 24.66 -8.49 -3.66
N HIS A 269 24.43 -7.18 -3.49
CA HIS A 269 25.50 -6.20 -3.50
C HIS A 269 26.38 -6.32 -2.23
N PRO A 270 27.69 -6.05 -2.32
CA PRO A 270 28.64 -6.28 -1.23
C PRO A 270 28.19 -5.68 0.12
N GLU A 271 27.68 -4.45 0.12
CA GLU A 271 27.23 -3.76 1.33
C GLU A 271 26.02 -4.41 2.04
N ASN A 272 25.16 -5.09 1.28
CA ASN A 272 23.97 -5.76 1.82
C ASN A 272 24.25 -7.22 2.16
N VAL A 273 25.15 -7.88 1.43
CA VAL A 273 25.58 -9.25 1.70
C VAL A 273 26.24 -9.36 3.07
N GLU A 274 27.07 -8.39 3.46
CA GLU A 274 27.72 -8.40 4.77
C GLU A 274 26.70 -8.29 5.92
N HIS A 275 25.62 -7.53 5.72
CA HIS A 275 24.54 -7.45 6.71
C HIS A 275 23.69 -8.73 6.74
N ASN A 276 23.34 -9.26 5.56
CA ASN A 276 22.51 -10.45 5.43
C ASN A 276 23.25 -11.72 5.92
N LYS A 277 24.59 -11.70 5.97
CA LYS A 277 25.43 -12.78 6.50
C LYS A 277 25.05 -13.16 7.94
N THR A 278 24.73 -12.19 8.80
CA THR A 278 24.33 -12.46 10.18
C THR A 278 23.05 -13.30 10.26
N LEU A 279 22.09 -13.09 9.34
CA LEU A 279 20.90 -13.92 9.25
C LEU A 279 21.27 -15.36 8.87
N PHE A 280 22.14 -15.54 7.89
CA PHE A 280 22.60 -16.87 7.49
C PHE A 280 23.33 -17.60 8.63
N GLU A 281 24.19 -16.92 9.38
CA GLU A 281 24.91 -17.48 10.53
C GLU A 281 23.95 -17.99 11.60
N ARG A 282 22.94 -17.18 11.99
CA ARG A 282 21.93 -17.59 12.97
C ARG A 282 21.09 -18.79 12.51
N VAL A 283 20.66 -18.79 11.24
CA VAL A 283 19.95 -19.93 10.64
C VAL A 283 20.86 -21.17 10.62
N SER A 284 22.15 -20.99 10.37
CA SER A 284 23.12 -22.09 10.36
C SER A 284 23.36 -22.69 11.74
N ASP A 285 23.45 -21.84 12.78
CA ASP A 285 23.60 -22.29 14.16
C ASP A 285 22.40 -23.12 14.61
N LEU A 286 21.18 -22.64 14.33
CA LEU A 286 19.96 -23.40 14.64
C LEU A 286 19.88 -24.70 13.82
N ALA A 287 20.26 -24.67 12.55
CA ALA A 287 20.27 -25.86 11.70
C ALA A 287 21.24 -26.92 12.25
N ALA A 288 22.42 -26.50 12.71
CA ALA A 288 23.40 -27.36 13.36
C ALA A 288 22.86 -27.97 14.66
N ARG A 289 22.22 -27.18 15.53
CA ARG A 289 21.56 -27.70 16.75
C ARG A 289 20.46 -28.71 16.42
N LYS A 290 19.72 -28.49 15.33
CA LYS A 290 18.65 -29.37 14.87
C LYS A 290 19.15 -30.64 14.15
N GLY A 291 20.40 -30.64 13.69
CA GLY A 291 20.97 -31.74 12.90
C GLY A 291 20.52 -31.75 11.44
N CYS A 292 20.27 -30.58 10.84
CA CYS A 292 19.91 -30.43 9.43
C CYS A 292 20.76 -29.34 8.75
N THR A 293 20.67 -29.21 7.42
CA THR A 293 21.35 -28.13 6.70
C THR A 293 20.58 -26.81 6.79
N PRO A 294 21.23 -25.65 6.61
CA PRO A 294 20.54 -24.35 6.57
C PRO A 294 19.45 -24.31 5.48
N SER A 295 19.70 -24.91 4.31
CA SER A 295 18.70 -25.06 3.25
C SER A 295 17.48 -25.86 3.70
N GLN A 296 17.71 -26.98 4.38
CA GLN A 296 16.63 -27.83 4.90
C GLN A 296 15.82 -27.09 5.95
N LEU A 297 16.47 -26.37 6.86
CA LEU A 297 15.79 -25.59 7.88
C LEU A 297 14.93 -24.47 7.27
N ALA A 298 15.50 -23.71 6.33
CA ALA A 298 14.78 -22.62 5.65
C ALA A 298 13.57 -23.12 4.85
N LEU A 299 13.71 -24.25 4.15
CA LEU A 299 12.61 -24.83 3.39
C LEU A 299 11.57 -25.50 4.30
N ALA A 300 12.00 -26.16 5.37
CA ALA A 300 11.10 -26.70 6.39
C ALA A 300 10.28 -25.59 7.01
N TRP A 301 10.86 -24.42 7.26
CA TRP A 301 10.14 -23.26 7.74
C TRP A 301 8.98 -22.86 6.82
N VAL A 302 9.20 -22.81 5.50
CA VAL A 302 8.12 -22.52 4.51
C VAL A 302 7.02 -23.59 4.56
N HIS A 303 7.39 -24.87 4.67
CA HIS A 303 6.42 -25.97 4.81
C HIS A 303 5.58 -25.88 6.09
N HIS A 304 6.12 -25.30 7.17
CA HIS A 304 5.37 -25.14 8.43
C HIS A 304 4.41 -23.95 8.42
N GLN A 305 4.45 -23.11 7.38
CA GLN A 305 3.56 -21.95 7.31
C GLN A 305 2.08 -22.34 7.11
N GLY A 306 1.80 -23.52 6.56
CA GLY A 306 0.45 -24.06 6.47
C GLY A 306 0.32 -25.22 5.50
N ASN A 307 -0.78 -25.98 5.62
CA ASN A 307 -1.08 -27.11 4.72
C ASN A 307 -1.56 -26.67 3.32
N ASP A 308 -1.72 -25.37 3.13
CA ASP A 308 -2.10 -24.66 1.91
C ASP A 308 -0.89 -24.17 1.10
N VAL A 309 0.33 -24.42 1.57
CA VAL A 309 1.58 -23.89 1.00
C VAL A 309 2.36 -24.98 0.27
N CYS A 310 2.68 -24.75 -1.00
CA CYS A 310 3.52 -25.62 -1.81
C CYS A 310 4.76 -24.84 -2.31
N PRO A 311 5.94 -24.98 -1.67
CA PRO A 311 7.16 -24.37 -2.18
C PRO A 311 7.67 -25.10 -3.42
N ILE A 312 8.27 -24.34 -4.34
CA ILE A 312 8.84 -24.83 -5.59
C ILE A 312 10.35 -24.52 -5.70
N PRO A 313 11.20 -25.09 -4.80
CA PRO A 313 12.65 -24.86 -4.87
C PRO A 313 13.21 -25.38 -6.20
N GLY A 314 13.91 -24.52 -6.93
CA GLY A 314 14.60 -24.90 -8.15
C GLY A 314 16.00 -25.48 -7.89
N THR A 315 16.42 -26.42 -8.73
CA THR A 315 17.77 -27.00 -8.69
C THR A 315 18.13 -27.61 -10.04
N THR A 316 19.44 -27.76 -10.29
CA THR A 316 20.00 -28.45 -11.47
C THR A 316 20.83 -29.67 -11.06
N LYS A 317 20.77 -30.11 -9.80
CA LYS A 317 21.57 -31.22 -9.26
C LYS A 317 20.68 -32.15 -8.44
N ILE A 318 20.80 -33.45 -8.66
CA ILE A 318 20.07 -34.50 -7.91
C ILE A 318 20.35 -34.41 -6.41
N ALA A 319 21.62 -34.25 -6.01
CA ALA A 319 21.98 -34.13 -4.60
C ALA A 319 21.28 -32.95 -3.88
N ASN A 320 21.13 -31.81 -4.55
CA ASN A 320 20.40 -30.66 -4.01
C ASN A 320 18.89 -30.93 -3.95
N PHE A 321 18.35 -31.65 -4.94
CA PHE A 321 16.96 -32.08 -4.93
C PHE A 321 16.67 -32.99 -3.72
N ASP A 322 17.50 -34.00 -3.50
CA ASP A 322 17.37 -34.92 -2.36
C ASP A 322 17.43 -34.17 -1.03
N GLN A 323 18.34 -33.18 -0.91
CA GLN A 323 18.39 -32.29 0.26
C GLN A 323 17.11 -31.48 0.45
N ASN A 324 16.55 -30.93 -0.63
CA ASN A 324 15.32 -30.15 -0.58
C ASN A 324 14.14 -31.03 -0.13
N ILE A 325 14.02 -32.27 -0.63
CA ILE A 325 12.93 -33.18 -0.25
C ILE A 325 13.06 -33.63 1.20
N ALA A 326 14.29 -33.85 1.68
CA ALA A 326 14.53 -34.19 3.08
C ALA A 326 14.05 -33.10 4.08
N ALA A 327 13.84 -31.85 3.64
CA ALA A 327 13.25 -30.79 4.47
C ALA A 327 11.84 -31.14 4.98
N LEU A 328 11.06 -31.96 4.27
CA LEU A 328 9.71 -32.40 4.68
C LEU A 328 9.73 -33.23 5.98
N SER A 329 10.87 -33.86 6.28
CA SER A 329 11.10 -34.67 7.48
C SER A 329 11.56 -33.84 8.69
N VAL A 330 12.00 -32.59 8.47
CA VAL A 330 12.38 -31.68 9.57
C VAL A 330 11.09 -31.22 10.24
N LYS A 331 11.01 -31.35 11.57
CA LYS A 331 9.87 -30.89 12.38
C LYS A 331 10.33 -29.74 13.26
N LEU A 332 9.76 -28.57 13.05
CA LEU A 332 10.06 -27.38 13.84
C LEU A 332 9.12 -27.33 15.04
N THR A 333 9.68 -27.19 16.24
CA THR A 333 8.87 -26.94 17.43
C THR A 333 8.35 -25.50 17.42
N PRO A 334 7.30 -25.16 18.19
CA PRO A 334 6.85 -23.78 18.32
C PRO A 334 7.96 -22.81 18.74
N GLU A 335 8.89 -23.26 19.59
CA GLU A 335 10.02 -22.47 20.06
C GLU A 335 11.03 -22.21 18.93
N GLU A 336 11.35 -23.22 18.13
CA GLU A 336 12.26 -23.09 16.99
C GLU A 336 11.64 -22.25 15.87
N LEU A 337 10.33 -22.36 15.65
CA LEU A 337 9.61 -21.47 14.75
C LEU A 337 9.72 -20.04 15.24
N ALA A 338 9.39 -19.76 16.50
CA ALA A 338 9.51 -18.43 17.08
C ALA A 338 10.95 -17.89 17.02
N GLU A 339 11.94 -18.75 17.21
CA GLU A 339 13.35 -18.38 17.07
C GLU A 339 13.69 -18.00 15.61
N LEU A 340 13.26 -18.78 14.62
CA LEU A 340 13.42 -18.44 13.19
C LEU A 340 12.68 -17.16 12.81
N GLU A 341 11.47 -16.95 13.33
CA GLU A 341 10.70 -15.71 13.15
C GLU A 341 11.46 -14.50 13.67
N SER A 342 12.16 -14.64 14.81
CA SER A 342 12.97 -13.57 15.39
C SER A 342 14.18 -13.18 14.53
N TYR A 343 14.68 -14.10 13.71
CA TYR A 343 15.79 -13.83 12.80
C TYR A 343 15.31 -13.12 11.53
N ALA A 344 14.10 -13.48 11.08
CA ALA A 344 13.52 -13.13 9.79
C ALA A 344 12.60 -11.88 9.81
N SER A 345 12.59 -11.10 10.89
CA SER A 345 11.74 -9.91 10.99
C SER A 345 12.00 -8.94 9.83
N ALA A 346 10.97 -8.24 9.35
CA ALA A 346 11.02 -7.40 8.15
C ALA A 346 12.18 -6.37 8.12
N ASP A 347 12.67 -5.94 9.29
CA ASP A 347 13.78 -4.99 9.45
C ASP A 347 15.18 -5.63 9.48
N ALA A 348 15.28 -6.97 9.48
CA ALA A 348 16.54 -7.71 9.65
C ALA A 348 17.29 -7.97 8.33
N VAL A 349 16.69 -7.67 7.18
CA VAL A 349 17.27 -7.90 5.84
C VAL A 349 17.43 -6.56 5.14
N LYS A 350 18.66 -6.22 4.74
CA LYS A 350 18.93 -4.97 4.02
C LYS A 350 18.65 -5.11 2.52
N ALA A 351 18.10 -4.02 1.98
CA ALA A 351 17.61 -3.80 0.62
C ALA A 351 16.29 -4.47 0.26
N GLU A 352 15.40 -3.69 -0.37
CA GLU A 352 14.15 -4.16 -0.95
C GLU A 352 14.42 -5.20 -2.07
N LYS A 353 13.47 -6.10 -2.28
CA LYS A 353 13.50 -7.07 -3.39
C LYS A 353 13.61 -6.30 -4.71
N LEU A 354 14.48 -6.73 -5.63
CA LEU A 354 14.45 -6.21 -6.99
C LEU A 354 13.15 -6.69 -7.65
N GLN A 355 12.14 -5.82 -7.70
CA GLN A 355 11.06 -5.99 -8.65
C GLN A 355 11.65 -5.72 -10.03
N ILE A 356 11.66 -6.75 -10.88
CA ILE A 356 11.76 -6.56 -12.32
C ILE A 356 10.41 -5.99 -12.74
N SER A 357 10.25 -4.71 -12.41
CA SER A 357 9.16 -3.86 -12.82
C SER A 357 9.86 -2.68 -13.45
N TYR A 358 9.67 -2.52 -14.75
CA TYR A 358 9.47 -1.17 -15.22
C TYR A 358 8.30 -0.61 -14.41
N LEU A 359 8.62 0.22 -13.41
CA LEU A 359 7.68 0.90 -12.52
C LEU A 359 6.62 -0.02 -11.87
N SER A 360 6.89 -0.49 -10.66
CA SER A 360 5.87 -0.94 -9.70
C SER A 360 6.24 -0.34 -8.34
N PRO A 361 5.31 0.06 -7.44
CA PRO A 361 3.85 -0.04 -7.47
C PRO A 361 3.13 1.34 -7.33
N TYR A 362 3.74 2.44 -7.79
CA TYR A 362 3.19 3.79 -7.57
C TYR A 362 2.14 4.26 -8.60
N LEU A 363 1.99 3.57 -9.73
CA LEU A 363 1.17 4.06 -10.86
C LEU A 363 -0.10 3.24 -11.14
N ASP A 364 -0.24 2.01 -10.60
CA ASP A 364 -1.47 1.21 -10.74
C ASP A 364 -2.52 1.51 -9.66
N SER A 365 -2.13 2.23 -8.61
CA SER A 365 -3.03 2.71 -7.54
C SER A 365 -3.97 3.84 -7.98
N LEU A 366 -3.66 4.53 -9.09
CA LEU A 366 -4.31 5.81 -9.42
C LEU A 366 -5.29 5.76 -10.61
N GLY A 367 -5.33 4.66 -11.38
CA GLY A 367 -6.15 4.58 -12.61
C GLY A 367 -7.55 4.01 -12.45
N THR A 368 -7.76 3.03 -11.56
CA THR A 368 -9.06 2.31 -11.44
C THR A 368 -9.63 2.28 -10.04
N ASN A 369 -8.79 2.46 -9.02
CA ASN A 369 -9.24 2.73 -7.65
C ASN A 369 -9.88 4.10 -7.52
N PHE A 370 -9.85 4.94 -8.55
CA PHE A 370 -10.66 6.13 -8.49
C PHE A 370 -12.15 5.82 -8.65
N ARG A 371 -12.51 5.07 -9.70
CA ARG A 371 -13.88 4.57 -9.88
C ARG A 371 -14.26 3.52 -8.83
N HIS A 372 -13.31 2.71 -8.34
CA HIS A 372 -13.60 1.73 -7.29
C HIS A 372 -13.53 2.28 -5.88
N ALA A 373 -12.75 3.30 -5.51
CA ALA A 373 -12.86 3.96 -4.20
C ALA A 373 -14.15 4.79 -4.12
N VAL A 374 -14.66 5.28 -5.26
CA VAL A 374 -16.05 5.72 -5.38
C VAL A 374 -16.97 4.55 -5.00
N LEU A 375 -16.82 3.38 -5.64
CA LEU A 375 -17.64 2.17 -5.40
C LEU A 375 -17.41 1.41 -4.06
N LEU A 376 -16.30 1.61 -3.36
CA LEU A 376 -15.94 0.94 -2.10
C LEU A 376 -16.30 1.82 -0.91
N VAL A 377 -16.23 3.14 -1.07
CA VAL A 377 -17.04 4.02 -0.23
C VAL A 377 -18.52 3.72 -0.48
N LEU A 378 -18.93 3.34 -1.71
CA LEU A 378 -20.29 2.84 -1.95
C LEU A 378 -20.61 1.53 -1.19
N GLY A 379 -19.70 0.55 -1.20
CA GLY A 379 -19.92 -0.77 -0.61
C GLY A 379 -19.83 -0.82 0.92
N LEU A 380 -18.94 -0.03 1.53
CA LEU A 380 -18.80 0.06 2.99
C LEU A 380 -19.96 0.83 3.66
N LEU A 381 -20.71 1.62 2.90
CA LEU A 381 -21.98 2.23 3.32
C LEU A 381 -23.18 1.26 3.18
N LEU A 382 -23.01 0.08 2.55
CA LEU A 382 -24.06 -0.91 2.32
C LEU A 382 -23.82 -2.27 3.01
N GLY A 383 -22.58 -2.59 3.40
CA GLY A 383 -22.18 -3.90 3.92
C GLY A 383 -22.38 -4.09 5.42
N GLY A 384 -23.60 -3.85 5.91
CA GLY A 384 -23.93 -3.98 7.32
C GLY A 384 -25.42 -4.20 7.58
N GLN A 385 -26.12 -4.92 6.69
CA GLN A 385 -27.45 -5.44 7.00
C GLN A 385 -27.42 -6.96 7.05
N LYS A 386 -27.28 -7.51 8.26
CA LYS A 386 -28.30 -8.47 8.67
C LYS A 386 -29.58 -7.67 8.81
N VAL A 387 -30.62 -8.10 8.11
CA VAL A 387 -32.00 -7.66 8.34
C VAL A 387 -32.30 -7.84 9.82
N VAL A 388 -32.21 -6.76 10.58
CA VAL A 388 -33.04 -6.56 11.76
C VAL A 388 -34.20 -5.76 11.23
N ASN A 389 -35.41 -6.34 11.27
CA ASN A 389 -36.65 -5.58 11.14
C ASN A 389 -36.69 -4.54 12.27
N GLY A 390 -36.06 -3.39 12.04
CA GLY A 390 -36.30 -2.15 12.77
C GLY A 390 -37.27 -1.35 11.92
N GLY A 391 -38.46 -1.12 12.45
CA GLY A 391 -39.54 -0.42 11.76
C GLY A 391 -39.10 0.91 11.17
N ALA A 392 -39.81 1.32 10.12
CA ALA A 392 -39.82 2.69 9.66
C ALA A 392 -40.21 3.59 10.84
N ASP A 393 -39.22 4.26 11.43
CA ASP A 393 -39.46 5.35 12.37
C ASP A 393 -39.03 6.64 11.68
N GLY A 394 -40.01 7.49 11.38
CA GLY A 394 -39.80 8.84 10.86
C GLY A 394 -39.23 9.75 11.93
N GLY A 395 -37.99 9.52 12.35
CA GLY A 395 -37.39 10.17 13.52
C GLY A 395 -36.85 11.58 13.24
N SER A 396 -37.53 12.60 13.76
CA SER A 396 -37.11 14.01 13.82
C SER A 396 -35.96 14.28 14.81
N GLY A 397 -35.05 13.31 15.02
CA GLY A 397 -34.01 13.36 16.07
C GLY A 397 -32.65 13.85 15.56
N SER A 398 -31.86 14.49 16.43
CA SER A 398 -30.47 14.88 16.14
C SER A 398 -29.56 13.65 15.98
N CYS A 399 -28.70 13.66 14.96
CA CYS A 399 -27.62 12.71 14.74
C CYS A 399 -26.65 12.67 15.92
N ARG A 400 -26.24 11.47 16.30
CA ARG A 400 -25.15 11.24 17.25
C ARG A 400 -23.96 10.61 16.52
N PHE A 401 -22.95 11.43 16.25
CA PHE A 401 -21.70 10.95 15.67
C PHE A 401 -20.78 10.48 16.80
N PRO A 402 -20.31 9.23 16.80
CA PRO A 402 -19.39 8.73 17.82
C PRO A 402 -17.93 9.14 17.58
N ALA A 403 -17.60 9.50 16.32
CA ALA A 403 -16.27 9.88 15.89
C ALA A 403 -16.31 10.85 14.69
N ILE A 404 -15.23 11.62 14.51
CA ILE A 404 -15.01 12.44 13.30
C ILE A 404 -13.69 12.00 12.64
N TYR A 405 -13.73 11.79 11.32
CA TYR A 405 -12.52 11.57 10.53
C TYR A 405 -12.39 12.69 9.51
N ASN A 406 -11.36 13.52 9.72
CA ASN A 406 -11.10 14.68 8.88
C ASN A 406 -10.00 14.37 7.86
N PHE A 407 -10.21 14.76 6.61
CA PHE A 407 -9.24 14.75 5.52
C PHE A 407 -9.11 16.17 5.02
N GLY A 408 -7.91 16.56 4.60
CA GLY A 408 -7.74 17.96 4.25
C GLY A 408 -6.31 18.41 4.01
N ASP A 409 -6.18 19.71 3.79
CA ASP A 409 -4.91 20.39 3.73
C ASP A 409 -4.61 21.16 5.03
N SER A 410 -3.71 22.13 4.95
CA SER A 410 -3.28 22.96 6.07
C SER A 410 -4.40 23.75 6.75
N ASN A 411 -5.54 23.99 6.11
CA ASN A 411 -6.69 24.68 6.73
C ASN A 411 -7.44 23.84 7.76
N SER A 412 -7.25 22.51 7.73
CA SER A 412 -7.84 21.59 8.70
C SER A 412 -6.81 20.70 9.38
N ASP A 413 -5.52 20.86 9.10
CA ASP A 413 -4.42 20.12 9.73
C ASP A 413 -4.26 20.51 11.21
N THR A 414 -4.56 19.57 12.12
CA THR A 414 -4.46 19.80 13.57
C THR A 414 -3.07 19.56 14.16
N GLY A 415 -2.04 19.35 13.33
CA GLY A 415 -0.63 19.21 13.73
C GLY A 415 0.16 18.11 13.01
N ALA A 416 -0.41 17.47 11.99
CA ALA A 416 0.19 16.37 11.24
C ALA A 416 1.44 16.81 10.48
N ILE A 417 1.45 17.99 9.85
CA ILE A 417 2.66 18.50 9.20
C ILE A 417 3.80 18.72 10.18
N SER A 418 3.48 19.18 11.39
CA SER A 418 4.46 19.37 12.47
C SER A 418 5.01 18.06 13.00
N ALA A 419 4.18 17.02 13.05
CA ALA A 419 4.57 15.69 13.48
C ALA A 419 5.42 14.93 12.44
N ALA A 420 5.17 15.16 11.14
CA ALA A 420 5.77 14.34 10.08
C ALA A 420 6.90 15.00 9.28
N ILE A 421 6.91 16.34 9.13
CA ILE A 421 7.85 17.03 8.24
C ILE A 421 8.78 17.96 9.01
N SER A 422 8.23 18.97 9.67
CA SER A 422 9.02 19.96 10.41
C SER A 422 8.13 20.66 11.41
N GLU A 423 8.67 20.92 12.60
CA GLU A 423 8.00 21.72 13.62
C GLU A 423 7.54 23.06 13.02
N VAL A 424 6.25 23.36 13.20
CA VAL A 424 5.71 24.68 12.83
C VAL A 424 6.08 25.65 13.96
N PRO A 425 6.89 26.70 13.70
CA PRO A 425 7.44 27.53 14.74
C PRO A 425 6.35 28.36 15.45
N PRO A 426 6.55 28.74 16.73
CA PRO A 426 5.75 29.79 17.35
C PRO A 426 5.83 31.06 16.50
N PRO A 427 4.74 31.84 16.38
CA PRO A 427 3.54 31.87 17.22
C PRO A 427 2.36 31.04 16.68
N ASN A 428 2.57 30.18 15.68
CA ASN A 428 1.46 29.41 15.12
C ASN A 428 0.92 28.39 16.12
N GLY A 429 -0.41 28.28 16.20
CA GLY A 429 -1.13 27.28 16.96
C GLY A 429 -0.91 27.36 18.46
N GLU A 430 -0.56 28.53 19.00
CA GLU A 430 -0.17 28.63 20.41
C GLU A 430 -1.31 28.16 21.34
N THR A 431 -1.06 27.07 22.06
CA THR A 431 -1.99 26.49 23.04
C THR A 431 -2.12 27.38 24.27
N PHE A 432 -3.10 27.10 25.12
CA PHE A 432 -3.32 27.82 26.39
C PHE A 432 -2.06 27.91 27.29
N PHE A 433 -1.10 26.99 27.15
CA PHE A 433 0.15 26.96 27.91
C PHE A 433 1.34 27.62 27.21
N GLY A 434 1.10 28.38 26.13
CA GLY A 434 2.16 29.09 25.40
C GLY A 434 3.05 28.19 24.54
N LYS A 435 2.55 27.02 24.14
CA LYS A 435 3.28 26.05 23.30
C LYS A 435 2.65 25.94 21.91
N PRO A 436 3.42 25.86 20.81
CA PRO A 436 2.86 25.62 19.49
C PRO A 436 2.06 24.31 19.44
N SER A 437 0.87 24.34 18.84
CA SER A 437 0.07 23.14 18.55
C SER A 437 0.46 22.49 17.23
N GLY A 438 1.52 22.97 16.57
CA GLY A 438 1.97 22.45 15.27
C GLY A 438 1.04 22.81 14.09
N ARG A 439 0.14 23.77 14.27
CA ARG A 439 -0.85 24.19 13.25
C ARG A 439 -0.36 25.46 12.56
N LEU A 440 -0.78 25.69 11.32
CA LEU A 440 -0.40 26.86 10.53
C LEU A 440 -1.31 28.10 10.73
N SER A 441 -2.31 28.02 11.62
CA SER A 441 -3.11 29.18 12.05
C SER A 441 -2.63 29.69 13.42
N ASP A 442 -3.23 30.76 13.97
CA ASP A 442 -3.01 31.24 15.34
C ASP A 442 -3.78 30.45 16.42
N GLY A 443 -4.56 29.43 16.07
CA GLY A 443 -5.33 28.67 17.06
C GLY A 443 -6.27 27.62 16.49
N ARG A 444 -7.55 27.69 16.88
CA ARG A 444 -8.58 26.73 16.47
C ARG A 444 -8.94 26.86 14.99
N LEU A 445 -9.08 25.70 14.36
CA LEU A 445 -9.53 25.48 12.99
C LEU A 445 -11.03 25.20 12.97
N ILE A 446 -11.64 25.25 11.78
CA ILE A 446 -13.07 24.96 11.60
C ILE A 446 -13.45 23.58 12.18
N ILE A 447 -12.56 22.59 12.04
CA ILE A 447 -12.78 21.23 12.53
C ILE A 447 -12.89 21.16 14.06
N ASP A 448 -12.23 22.05 14.81
CA ASP A 448 -12.34 22.10 16.28
C ASP A 448 -13.73 22.61 16.70
N PHE A 449 -14.26 23.63 16.00
CA PHE A 449 -15.61 24.13 16.26
C PHE A 449 -16.70 23.12 15.89
N ILE A 450 -16.45 22.30 14.85
CA ILE A 450 -17.31 21.15 14.53
C ILE A 450 -17.28 20.14 15.68
N ALA A 451 -16.10 19.78 16.18
CA ALA A 451 -15.95 18.86 17.31
C ALA A 451 -16.64 19.39 18.58
N GLU A 452 -16.46 20.68 18.93
CA GLU A 452 -17.18 21.34 20.03
C GLU A 452 -18.69 21.24 19.87
N LYS A 453 -19.21 21.56 18.68
CA LYS A 453 -20.65 21.56 18.40
C LYS A 453 -21.27 20.17 18.54
N LEU A 454 -20.51 19.14 18.16
CA LEU A 454 -20.91 17.73 18.25
C LEU A 454 -20.58 17.09 19.61
N GLN A 455 -19.94 17.84 20.51
CA GLN A 455 -19.47 17.35 21.83
C GLN A 455 -18.51 16.16 21.69
N ILE A 456 -17.65 16.22 20.68
CA ILE A 456 -16.60 15.24 20.41
C ILE A 456 -15.26 15.88 20.82
N PRO A 457 -14.33 15.14 21.44
CA PRO A 457 -12.99 15.66 21.72
C PRO A 457 -12.29 16.19 20.46
N TYR A 458 -11.39 17.17 20.63
CA TYR A 458 -10.59 17.66 19.51
C TYR A 458 -9.80 16.56 18.85
N LEU A 459 -9.76 16.61 17.52
CA LEU A 459 -9.12 15.57 16.73
C LEU A 459 -7.61 15.71 16.78
N SER A 460 -6.97 14.65 17.23
CA SER A 460 -5.52 14.55 17.18
C SER A 460 -5.04 14.24 15.76
N PRO A 461 -3.89 14.80 15.36
CA PRO A 461 -3.30 14.49 14.07
C PRO A 461 -2.83 13.03 14.04
N TYR A 462 -3.16 12.32 12.97
CA TYR A 462 -2.87 10.89 12.89
C TYR A 462 -1.37 10.57 12.87
N LEU A 463 -0.52 11.53 12.50
CA LEU A 463 0.94 11.38 12.46
C LEU A 463 1.60 11.57 13.82
N ASP A 464 0.88 12.10 14.82
CA ASP A 464 1.37 12.28 16.19
C ASP A 464 0.89 11.12 17.07
N SER A 465 1.58 9.98 16.98
CA SER A 465 1.14 8.71 17.58
C SER A 465 1.32 8.59 19.09
N LEU A 466 2.13 9.44 19.71
CA LEU A 466 2.62 9.18 21.06
C LEU A 466 1.62 9.65 22.13
N GLY A 467 0.93 8.70 22.79
CA GLY A 467 -0.02 9.00 23.87
C GLY A 467 -1.38 9.52 23.40
N THR A 468 -1.56 9.69 22.10
CA THR A 468 -2.75 10.22 21.44
C THR A 468 -3.98 9.31 21.57
N ASN A 469 -5.16 9.91 21.65
CA ASN A 469 -6.44 9.21 21.75
C ASN A 469 -7.27 9.37 20.48
N PHE A 470 -7.41 8.29 19.72
CA PHE A 470 -8.18 8.19 18.49
C PHE A 470 -9.56 7.52 18.66
N LEU A 471 -9.99 7.25 19.89
CA LEU A 471 -11.30 6.62 20.18
C LEU A 471 -12.46 7.35 19.50
N HIS A 472 -12.37 8.68 19.45
CA HIS A 472 -13.39 9.57 18.90
C HIS A 472 -13.02 10.10 17.50
N GLY A 473 -12.17 9.37 16.79
CA GLY A 473 -11.74 9.69 15.44
C GLY A 473 -10.34 10.31 15.37
N ALA A 474 -9.95 10.72 14.17
CA ALA A 474 -8.60 11.16 13.87
C ALA A 474 -8.59 12.21 12.76
N ASN A 475 -7.57 13.05 12.75
CA ASN A 475 -7.35 14.00 11.68
C ASN A 475 -6.23 13.53 10.73
N PHE A 476 -6.60 13.27 9.49
CA PHE A 476 -5.71 12.89 8.39
C PHE A 476 -5.26 14.06 7.51
N ALA A 477 -5.80 15.26 7.76
CA ALA A 477 -5.38 16.45 7.02
C ALA A 477 -3.91 16.77 7.30
N THR A 478 -3.17 17.06 6.24
CA THR A 478 -1.74 17.39 6.33
C THR A 478 -1.44 18.63 5.50
N GLY A 479 -0.61 19.52 6.04
CA GLY A 479 -0.19 20.76 5.36
C GLY A 479 0.29 20.56 3.92
N GLY A 480 -0.14 21.45 3.03
CA GLY A 480 0.21 21.45 1.60
C GLY A 480 -0.41 20.33 0.77
N SER A 481 -1.27 19.48 1.35
CA SER A 481 -1.85 18.34 0.63
C SER A 481 -2.76 18.77 -0.51
N SER A 482 -2.65 18.06 -1.63
CA SER A 482 -3.53 18.15 -2.79
C SER A 482 -4.38 16.89 -2.94
N ILE A 483 -5.45 16.96 -3.72
CA ILE A 483 -6.23 15.79 -4.15
C ILE A 483 -5.32 14.85 -4.95
N ARG A 484 -4.66 15.41 -5.97
CA ARG A 484 -3.74 14.66 -6.83
C ARG A 484 -2.32 14.64 -6.27
N PRO A 485 -1.50 13.63 -6.60
CA PRO A 485 -0.07 13.69 -6.35
C PRO A 485 0.60 14.86 -7.09
N GLY A 486 1.75 15.33 -6.59
CA GLY A 486 2.58 16.33 -7.26
C GLY A 486 2.30 17.80 -6.89
N GLY A 487 1.52 18.07 -5.83
CA GLY A 487 1.35 19.42 -5.27
C GLY A 487 2.50 19.86 -4.37
N TYR A 488 2.22 20.72 -3.38
CA TYR A 488 3.23 21.26 -2.46
C TYR A 488 3.71 20.27 -1.39
N SER A 489 3.04 19.13 -1.26
CA SER A 489 3.28 18.15 -0.21
C SER A 489 3.40 16.75 -0.79
N PRO A 490 4.28 15.89 -0.23
CA PRO A 490 4.27 14.47 -0.55
C PRO A 490 2.97 13.79 -0.09
N PHE A 491 2.24 14.39 0.86
CA PHE A 491 0.92 13.93 1.27
C PHE A 491 -0.12 14.41 0.27
N HIS A 492 -0.91 13.48 -0.28
CA HIS A 492 -2.08 13.79 -1.11
C HIS A 492 -3.28 12.98 -0.60
N LEU A 493 -4.50 13.31 -1.04
CA LEU A 493 -5.74 12.72 -0.52
C LEU A 493 -5.73 11.18 -0.55
N GLY A 494 -5.14 10.59 -1.59
CA GLY A 494 -4.96 9.14 -1.70
C GLY A 494 -4.17 8.53 -0.54
N ILE A 495 -3.13 9.20 -0.04
CA ILE A 495 -2.33 8.77 1.13
C ILE A 495 -3.14 8.95 2.42
N GLN A 496 -3.86 10.07 2.55
CA GLN A 496 -4.70 10.30 3.73
C GLN A 496 -5.80 9.22 3.85
N ILE A 497 -6.44 8.87 2.73
CA ILE A 497 -7.48 7.83 2.67
C ILE A 497 -6.88 6.43 2.88
N SER A 498 -5.71 6.12 2.30
CA SER A 498 -5.08 4.80 2.48
C SER A 498 -4.64 4.57 3.93
N HIS A 499 -4.22 5.62 4.64
CA HIS A 499 -3.90 5.57 6.07
C HIS A 499 -5.15 5.44 6.94
N LYS A 500 -6.29 6.03 6.55
CA LYS A 500 -7.60 5.76 7.17
C LYS A 500 -8.06 4.32 6.95
N LEU A 501 -7.93 3.79 5.73
CA LEU A 501 -8.27 2.39 5.44
C LEU A 501 -7.41 1.45 6.31
N SER A 502 -6.12 1.76 6.47
CA SER A 502 -5.21 1.02 7.35
C SER A 502 -5.66 1.04 8.83
N SER A 503 -6.25 2.14 9.32
CA SER A 503 -6.75 2.25 10.70
C SER A 503 -8.17 1.70 10.91
N SER A 504 -9.05 1.72 9.90
CA SER A 504 -10.40 1.13 9.99
C SER A 504 -10.42 -0.39 9.82
N VAL A 505 -9.55 -0.92 8.97
CA VAL A 505 -9.39 -2.37 8.74
C VAL A 505 -8.68 -3.05 9.93
N GLN A 506 -8.02 -2.29 10.80
CA GLN A 506 -7.29 -2.81 11.97
C GLN A 506 -8.14 -3.17 13.18
N SER A 507 -9.46 -3.10 13.05
CA SER A 507 -10.37 -3.37 14.17
C SER A 507 -10.83 -4.81 14.28
N HIS A 508 -10.33 -5.75 13.45
CA HIS A 508 -10.57 -7.18 13.65
C HIS A 508 -9.31 -8.09 13.69
N THR A 509 -8.10 -7.62 13.37
CA THR A 509 -6.87 -8.42 13.56
C THR A 509 -5.61 -7.53 13.57
N SER A 510 -4.73 -7.78 14.53
CA SER A 510 -3.43 -7.14 14.74
C SER A 510 -2.53 -7.10 13.49
N ASN A 511 -2.18 -5.90 12.99
CA ASN A 511 -0.80 -5.42 12.76
C ASN A 511 -0.76 -4.14 11.91
N VAL A 512 0.01 -3.19 12.43
CA VAL A 512 0.05 -1.73 12.25
C VAL A 512 0.65 -1.28 10.91
N CYS A 513 0.16 -0.17 10.34
CA CYS A 513 0.91 0.50 9.27
C CYS A 513 0.89 2.04 9.36
N TYR A 514 2.05 2.60 9.02
CA TYR A 514 2.42 4.00 8.80
C TYR A 514 2.74 4.94 9.98
N LEU A 515 2.57 4.53 11.24
CA LEU A 515 3.04 5.30 12.41
C LEU A 515 4.41 4.86 13.00
N ASN A 516 5.08 3.86 12.41
CA ASN A 516 6.26 3.22 13.03
C ASN A 516 7.62 3.84 12.71
N VAL A 517 7.78 4.76 11.76
CA VAL A 517 9.11 5.35 11.48
C VAL A 517 9.54 6.31 12.60
N LEU A 518 8.60 6.99 13.29
CA LEU A 518 8.92 7.73 14.52
C LEU A 518 9.08 6.83 15.76
N CYS A 519 8.35 5.71 15.84
CA CYS A 519 8.43 4.82 17.01
C CYS A 519 9.71 3.95 17.03
N TYR A 520 10.34 3.69 15.89
CA TYR A 520 11.56 2.88 15.84
C TYR A 520 12.75 3.59 16.51
N GLU A 521 12.85 4.92 16.43
CA GLU A 521 13.91 5.66 17.13
C GLU A 521 13.66 5.77 18.65
N ILE A 522 12.40 5.80 19.09
CA ILE A 522 12.08 5.89 20.53
C ILE A 522 12.27 4.54 21.24
N LYS A 523 12.20 3.40 20.53
CA LYS A 523 12.38 2.07 21.16
C LYS A 523 13.83 1.76 21.57
N LEU A 524 14.79 2.59 21.17
CA LEU A 524 16.14 2.59 21.75
C LEU A 524 16.22 3.31 23.11
N MET A 525 15.13 3.92 23.58
CA MET A 525 14.97 4.46 24.93
C MET A 525 13.82 3.77 25.66
N ARG A 526 14.12 2.98 26.69
CA ARG A 526 13.14 2.33 27.59
C ARG A 526 12.06 3.30 28.08
N LEU A 527 10.82 3.19 27.58
CA LEU A 527 9.62 3.80 28.16
C LEU A 527 8.39 2.94 27.80
N GLU A 528 8.12 1.93 28.63
CA GLU A 528 7.18 0.85 28.33
C GLU A 528 5.80 0.99 29.00
N THR A 529 5.37 2.19 29.43
CA THR A 529 4.13 2.27 30.26
C THR A 529 3.11 3.39 30.01
N GLU A 530 3.23 4.26 28.99
CA GLU A 530 2.23 5.35 28.81
C GLU A 530 1.71 5.58 27.38
N ILE A 531 2.28 4.95 26.35
CA ILE A 531 2.16 5.47 24.98
C ILE A 531 0.95 4.92 24.19
N LEU A 532 0.41 3.74 24.49
CA LEU A 532 -0.81 3.21 23.84
C LEU A 532 -1.65 2.40 24.84
N ALA A 533 -2.44 3.09 25.67
CA ALA A 533 -3.36 2.44 26.61
C ALA A 533 -4.55 1.78 25.87
N PRO A 534 -5.00 0.57 26.28
CA PRO A 534 -6.25 -0.02 25.81
C PRO A 534 -7.42 0.97 25.97
N GLY A 535 -8.22 1.17 24.91
CA GLY A 535 -9.35 2.12 24.90
C GLY A 535 -9.08 3.49 24.26
N ARG A 536 -7.91 3.70 23.65
CA ARG A 536 -7.57 4.93 22.90
C ARG A 536 -7.61 4.79 21.38
N LEU A 537 -8.06 3.64 20.85
CA LEU A 537 -8.14 3.38 19.40
C LEU A 537 -9.60 3.47 18.89
N PRO A 538 -9.80 3.76 17.60
CA PRO A 538 -11.13 3.79 17.00
C PRO A 538 -11.88 2.46 17.11
N ARG A 539 -13.20 2.53 17.24
CA ARG A 539 -14.06 1.33 17.28
C ARG A 539 -14.67 1.01 15.90
N PRO A 540 -14.67 -0.26 15.47
CA PRO A 540 -15.24 -0.68 14.19
C PRO A 540 -16.69 -0.20 13.99
N GLU A 541 -17.51 -0.32 15.03
CA GLU A 541 -18.93 0.01 15.03
C GLU A 541 -19.24 1.51 14.91
N ASP A 542 -18.21 2.35 15.09
CA ASP A 542 -18.33 3.81 15.00
C ASP A 542 -18.13 4.31 13.56
N PHE A 543 -17.35 3.63 12.72
CA PHE A 543 -17.09 4.04 11.33
C PHE A 543 -18.36 4.30 10.50
N PRO A 544 -19.35 3.39 10.42
CA PRO A 544 -20.55 3.63 9.61
C PRO A 544 -21.43 4.76 10.18
N LYS A 545 -21.19 5.20 11.42
CA LYS A 545 -21.92 6.28 12.11
C LYS A 545 -21.12 7.56 12.21
N ALA A 546 -19.86 7.56 11.77
CA ALA A 546 -18.93 8.67 11.95
C ALA A 546 -19.21 9.81 10.98
N LEU A 547 -18.79 11.02 11.37
CA LEU A 547 -18.77 12.16 10.47
C LEU A 547 -17.46 12.15 9.67
N TYR A 548 -17.56 12.22 8.35
CA TYR A 548 -16.41 12.36 7.45
C TYR A 548 -16.37 13.77 6.88
N THR A 549 -15.25 14.48 7.08
CA THR A 549 -15.04 15.84 6.57
C THR A 549 -13.85 15.86 5.62
N PHE A 550 -13.94 16.65 4.55
CA PHE A 550 -12.92 16.71 3.50
C PHE A 550 -12.65 18.16 3.07
N ASP A 551 -11.69 18.85 3.68
CA ASP A 551 -11.31 20.23 3.35
C ASP A 551 -10.01 20.25 2.52
N ILE A 552 -10.12 19.94 1.22
CA ILE A 552 -8.99 19.75 0.30
C ILE A 552 -9.34 20.19 -1.13
N GLY A 553 -8.31 20.42 -1.96
CA GLY A 553 -8.46 20.83 -3.36
C GLY A 553 -7.99 22.27 -3.62
N GLN A 554 -7.88 23.07 -2.56
CA GLN A 554 -7.33 24.43 -2.62
C GLN A 554 -5.88 24.40 -3.13
N ASN A 555 -5.06 23.45 -2.68
CA ASN A 555 -3.69 23.32 -3.16
C ASN A 555 -3.57 22.86 -4.62
N ASP A 556 -4.50 22.03 -5.13
CA ASP A 556 -4.50 21.65 -6.55
C ASP A 556 -4.70 22.87 -7.45
N LEU A 557 -5.66 23.74 -7.10
CA LEU A 557 -5.91 24.97 -7.84
C LEU A 557 -4.75 25.94 -7.68
N ALA A 558 -4.27 26.16 -6.45
CA ALA A 558 -3.17 27.09 -6.19
C ALA A 558 -1.88 26.67 -6.90
N TYR A 559 -1.52 25.38 -6.86
CA TYR A 559 -0.36 24.84 -7.56
C TYR A 559 -0.50 25.00 -9.07
N GLY A 560 -1.67 24.66 -9.62
CA GLY A 560 -1.95 24.85 -11.04
C GLY A 560 -1.87 26.33 -11.47
N ILE A 561 -2.39 27.25 -10.66
CA ILE A 561 -2.35 28.70 -10.93
C ILE A 561 -0.90 29.22 -10.93
N GLN A 562 -0.05 28.70 -10.04
CA GLN A 562 1.36 29.09 -9.98
C GLN A 562 2.19 28.56 -11.16
N HIS A 563 1.84 27.39 -11.70
CA HIS A 563 2.66 26.66 -12.68
C HIS A 563 2.02 26.55 -14.08
N GLY A 564 0.89 27.20 -14.31
CA GLY A 564 0.14 27.13 -15.57
C GLY A 564 -0.81 28.30 -15.78
N THR A 565 -1.58 28.24 -16.86
CA THR A 565 -2.60 29.24 -17.21
C THR A 565 -3.94 28.95 -16.52
N ILE A 566 -4.78 29.98 -16.38
CA ILE A 566 -6.13 29.82 -15.83
C ILE A 566 -6.95 28.83 -16.65
N GLU A 567 -6.78 28.83 -17.96
CA GLU A 567 -7.44 27.93 -18.90
C GLU A 567 -7.01 26.48 -18.66
N GLU A 568 -5.72 26.21 -18.49
CA GLU A 568 -5.20 24.87 -18.17
C GLU A 568 -5.70 24.39 -16.80
N VAL A 569 -5.72 25.27 -15.80
CA VAL A 569 -6.26 24.92 -14.47
C VAL A 569 -7.74 24.56 -14.58
N ARG A 570 -8.54 25.36 -15.29
CA ARG A 570 -9.96 25.04 -15.54
C ARG A 570 -10.14 23.72 -16.28
N ALA A 571 -9.32 23.45 -17.29
CA ALA A 571 -9.34 22.20 -18.03
C ALA A 571 -8.94 20.98 -17.16
N SER A 572 -8.16 21.20 -16.10
CA SER A 572 -7.74 20.14 -15.17
C SER A 572 -8.80 19.78 -14.12
N ILE A 573 -9.80 20.64 -13.87
CA ILE A 573 -10.84 20.43 -12.85
C ILE A 573 -11.54 19.07 -13.00
N PRO A 574 -11.99 18.65 -14.20
CA PRO A 574 -12.59 17.32 -14.37
C PRO A 574 -11.65 16.19 -13.96
N ALA A 575 -10.34 16.31 -14.21
CA ALA A 575 -9.35 15.29 -13.85
C ALA A 575 -9.05 15.28 -12.33
N ILE A 576 -9.04 16.46 -11.70
CA ILE A 576 -8.93 16.59 -10.24
C ILE A 576 -10.16 15.95 -9.57
N LEU A 577 -11.36 16.25 -10.08
CA LEU A 577 -12.62 15.69 -9.57
C LEU A 577 -12.84 14.23 -9.99
N SER A 578 -12.26 13.78 -11.10
CA SER A 578 -12.26 12.36 -11.48
C SER A 578 -11.24 11.57 -10.67
N GLN A 579 -10.38 12.26 -9.91
CA GLN A 579 -9.68 11.70 -8.76
C GLN A 579 -10.46 11.91 -7.46
N LEU A 580 -11.80 12.06 -7.53
CA LEU A 580 -12.65 12.24 -6.34
C LEU A 580 -14.04 11.55 -6.31
N SER A 581 -14.36 10.83 -5.22
CA SER A 581 -15.74 10.50 -4.79
C SER A 581 -16.19 11.35 -3.60
N GLN A 582 -15.32 12.17 -3.00
CA GLN A 582 -15.62 12.88 -1.74
C GLN A 582 -14.53 13.92 -1.44
N ALA A 583 -14.66 15.15 -1.93
CA ALA A 583 -14.10 16.31 -1.24
C ALA A 583 -15.14 17.41 -1.18
N ILE A 584 -14.86 18.45 -0.39
CA ILE A 584 -15.73 19.59 -0.18
C ILE A 584 -15.16 20.80 -0.94
N SER A 585 -16.05 21.78 -1.10
CA SER A 585 -15.87 23.08 -1.73
C SER A 585 -14.53 23.76 -1.42
N VAL A 586 -13.89 24.28 -2.46
CA VAL A 586 -12.72 25.16 -2.34
C VAL A 586 -13.17 26.58 -1.97
N GLY A 587 -12.41 27.25 -1.10
CA GLY A 587 -12.63 28.64 -0.71
C GLY A 587 -12.34 29.65 -1.84
N PRO A 588 -12.60 30.96 -1.61
CA PRO A 588 -12.35 31.99 -2.60
C PRO A 588 -10.86 32.30 -2.72
N GLN A 589 -10.18 31.56 -3.59
CA GLN A 589 -8.72 31.65 -3.79
C GLN A 589 -8.25 33.06 -4.13
N GLY A 590 -9.02 33.79 -4.93
CA GLY A 590 -8.71 35.16 -5.29
C GLY A 590 -8.83 36.14 -4.12
N CYS A 591 -9.44 35.74 -3.01
CA CYS A 591 -9.52 36.57 -1.81
C CYS A 591 -8.41 36.30 -0.79
N LEU A 592 -7.49 35.35 -1.05
CA LEU A 592 -6.33 35.18 -0.18
C LEU A 592 -5.42 36.41 -0.31
N PRO A 593 -4.92 36.99 0.80
CA PRO A 593 -4.00 38.12 0.73
C PRO A 593 -2.79 37.84 -0.15
N TYR A 594 -2.26 36.61 -0.10
CA TYR A 594 -1.23 36.13 -1.01
C TYR A 594 -1.61 36.39 -2.48
N SER A 595 -2.76 35.89 -2.92
CA SER A 595 -3.21 36.06 -4.32
C SER A 595 -3.41 37.53 -4.69
N VAL A 596 -3.98 38.34 -3.81
CA VAL A 596 -4.18 39.77 -4.06
C VAL A 596 -2.85 40.50 -4.20
N ILE A 597 -1.83 40.17 -3.39
CA ILE A 597 -0.49 40.76 -3.48
C ILE A 597 0.10 40.60 -4.89
N TYR A 598 -0.01 39.41 -5.49
CA TYR A 598 0.60 39.12 -6.79
C TYR A 598 -0.21 39.65 -7.98
N ASP A 599 -1.53 39.77 -7.87
CA ASP A 599 -2.40 40.13 -8.99
C ASP A 599 -3.00 41.55 -8.93
N LYS A 600 -2.86 42.28 -7.81
CA LYS A 600 -3.42 43.65 -7.67
C LYS A 600 -2.89 44.68 -8.66
N SER A 601 -1.73 44.43 -9.27
CA SER A 601 -1.12 45.33 -10.25
C SER A 601 -1.80 45.30 -11.62
N LYS A 602 -2.69 44.33 -11.87
CA LYS A 602 -3.40 44.15 -13.14
C LYS A 602 -4.75 44.92 -13.13
N PRO A 603 -4.94 45.96 -13.96
CA PRO A 603 -6.17 46.77 -13.96
C PRO A 603 -7.42 45.92 -14.27
N GLY A 604 -8.48 46.09 -13.49
CA GLY A 604 -9.79 45.43 -13.73
C GLY A 604 -9.94 44.02 -13.14
N ASN A 605 -8.87 43.43 -12.62
CA ASN A 605 -8.87 42.05 -12.12
C ASN A 605 -9.50 41.86 -10.74
N LEU A 606 -9.70 42.91 -9.96
CA LEU A 606 -10.30 42.82 -8.63
C LEU A 606 -11.83 43.03 -8.68
N ASP A 607 -12.56 42.30 -7.85
CA ASP A 607 -14.00 42.51 -7.62
C ASP A 607 -14.27 43.64 -6.60
N LYS A 608 -15.55 43.88 -6.28
CA LYS A 608 -15.96 44.96 -5.37
C LYS A 608 -15.46 44.75 -3.93
N SER A 609 -15.14 43.51 -3.57
CA SER A 609 -14.60 43.12 -2.26
C SER A 609 -13.06 43.12 -2.26
N GLY A 610 -12.41 43.44 -3.39
CA GLY A 610 -10.96 43.46 -3.55
C GLY A 610 -10.33 42.11 -3.92
N CYS A 611 -11.12 41.09 -4.24
CA CYS A 611 -10.62 39.77 -4.58
C CYS A 611 -10.31 39.60 -6.08
N VAL A 612 -9.32 38.78 -6.41
CA VAL A 612 -8.90 38.47 -7.79
C VAL A 612 -9.96 37.63 -8.52
N LYS A 613 -10.71 38.26 -9.45
CA LYS A 613 -11.83 37.65 -10.17
C LYS A 613 -11.47 36.36 -10.91
N PRO A 614 -10.39 36.29 -11.72
CA PRO A 614 -10.09 35.07 -12.45
C PRO A 614 -9.86 33.86 -11.54
N LEU A 615 -9.18 34.05 -10.41
CA LEU A 615 -8.91 32.96 -9.46
C LEU A 615 -10.18 32.49 -8.75
N ASN A 616 -11.03 33.45 -8.36
CA ASN A 616 -12.35 33.14 -7.79
C ASN A 616 -13.25 32.42 -8.80
N ALA A 617 -13.18 32.76 -10.09
CA ALA A 617 -13.95 32.06 -11.13
C ALA A 617 -13.52 30.58 -11.27
N VAL A 618 -12.23 30.26 -11.11
CA VAL A 618 -11.75 28.86 -11.08
C VAL A 618 -12.30 28.13 -9.86
N ALA A 619 -12.22 28.73 -8.67
CA ALA A 619 -12.74 28.12 -7.44
C ALA A 619 -14.26 27.89 -7.52
N GLN A 620 -15.02 28.84 -8.07
CA GLN A 620 -16.46 28.71 -8.30
C GLN A 620 -16.79 27.61 -9.32
N GLU A 621 -16.01 27.49 -10.40
CA GLU A 621 -16.18 26.43 -11.39
C GLU A 621 -15.87 25.05 -10.80
N PHE A 622 -14.82 24.94 -9.97
CA PHE A 622 -14.51 23.73 -9.22
C PHE A 622 -15.69 23.33 -8.32
N ASN A 623 -16.23 24.27 -7.55
CA ASN A 623 -17.34 24.04 -6.64
C ASN A 623 -18.63 23.64 -7.37
N ARG A 624 -18.89 24.25 -8.55
CA ARG A 624 -20.02 23.89 -9.40
C ARG A 624 -19.93 22.45 -9.89
N GLN A 625 -18.76 22.03 -10.39
CA GLN A 625 -18.57 20.65 -10.85
C GLN A 625 -18.58 19.66 -9.67
N LEU A 626 -18.01 20.04 -8.52
CA LEU A 626 -18.05 19.22 -7.32
C LEU A 626 -19.49 18.97 -6.84
N LYS A 627 -20.33 20.02 -6.84
CA LYS A 627 -21.75 19.88 -6.49
C LYS A 627 -22.46 18.87 -7.39
N ASN A 628 -22.17 18.88 -8.70
CA ASN A 628 -22.71 17.88 -9.63
C ASN A 628 -22.23 16.46 -9.31
N SER A 629 -20.93 16.30 -8.97
CA SER A 629 -20.39 15.00 -8.54
C SER A 629 -21.08 14.49 -7.27
N ILE A 630 -21.34 15.37 -6.29
CA ILE A 630 -22.06 15.02 -5.06
C ILE A 630 -23.50 14.60 -5.34
N MET A 631 -24.20 15.27 -6.26
CA MET A 631 -25.54 14.85 -6.69
C MET A 631 -25.53 13.44 -7.30
N LEU A 632 -24.55 13.14 -8.15
CA LEU A 632 -24.38 11.79 -8.70
C LEU A 632 -24.10 10.78 -7.57
N LEU A 633 -23.24 11.11 -6.62
CA LEU A 633 -22.92 10.22 -5.49
C LEU A 633 -24.16 9.93 -4.64
N ARG A 634 -24.99 10.92 -4.31
CA ARG A 634 -26.27 10.68 -3.62
C ARG A 634 -27.15 9.67 -4.35
N SER A 635 -27.20 9.74 -5.69
CA SER A 635 -27.98 8.79 -6.50
C SER A 635 -27.40 7.38 -6.50
N LEU A 636 -26.07 7.27 -6.51
CA LEU A 636 -25.39 5.97 -6.48
C LEU A 636 -25.42 5.35 -5.07
N LEU A 637 -25.42 6.20 -4.02
CA LEU A 637 -25.33 5.84 -2.61
C LEU A 637 -26.57 6.21 -1.79
N PRO A 638 -27.67 5.45 -1.90
CA PRO A 638 -28.89 5.79 -1.18
C PRO A 638 -28.78 5.63 0.35
N LEU A 639 -27.86 4.79 0.85
CA LEU A 639 -27.66 4.59 2.29
C LEU A 639 -26.63 5.55 2.92
N ALA A 640 -26.02 6.43 2.13
CA ALA A 640 -25.06 7.41 2.64
C ALA A 640 -25.63 8.83 2.56
N ALA A 641 -25.41 9.61 3.61
CA ALA A 641 -25.76 11.02 3.60
C ALA A 641 -24.56 11.85 3.10
N PHE A 642 -24.76 12.56 1.98
CA PHE A 642 -23.77 13.51 1.45
C PHE A 642 -24.26 14.93 1.63
N THR A 643 -23.47 15.75 2.31
CA THR A 643 -23.72 17.18 2.47
C THR A 643 -22.62 17.96 1.76
N TYR A 644 -22.99 18.74 0.75
CA TYR A 644 -22.12 19.78 0.19
C TYR A 644 -22.20 21.01 1.08
N VAL A 645 -21.07 21.62 1.40
CA VAL A 645 -21.01 22.86 2.19
C VAL A 645 -20.37 23.94 1.35
N ASP A 646 -21.07 25.06 1.16
CA ASP A 646 -20.57 26.22 0.40
C ASP A 646 -19.60 27.06 1.26
N VAL A 647 -18.41 26.50 1.44
CA VAL A 647 -17.29 27.14 2.14
C VAL A 647 -16.82 28.39 1.39
N TYR A 648 -17.01 28.44 0.06
CA TYR A 648 -16.71 29.63 -0.74
C TYR A 648 -17.53 30.83 -0.26
N SER A 649 -18.86 30.69 -0.21
CA SER A 649 -19.75 31.77 0.22
C SER A 649 -19.53 32.15 1.68
N ALA A 650 -19.24 31.17 2.55
CA ALA A 650 -18.93 31.43 3.96
C ALA A 650 -17.71 32.37 4.11
N LYS A 651 -16.61 32.02 3.42
CA LYS A 651 -15.34 32.76 3.40
C LYS A 651 -15.47 34.09 2.65
N TYR A 652 -16.14 34.11 1.50
CA TYR A 652 -16.33 35.33 0.71
C TYR A 652 -17.15 36.37 1.49
N THR A 653 -18.22 35.95 2.16
CA THR A 653 -19.05 36.84 2.99
C THR A 653 -18.27 37.35 4.20
N LEU A 654 -17.34 36.56 4.76
CA LEU A 654 -16.44 37.02 5.82
C LEU A 654 -15.60 38.20 5.33
N ILE A 655 -15.04 38.09 4.12
CA ILE A 655 -14.21 39.11 3.48
C ILE A 655 -15.01 40.34 3.08
N SER A 656 -16.15 40.17 2.40
CA SER A 656 -16.97 41.29 1.92
C SER A 656 -17.59 42.12 3.03
N ASP A 657 -17.83 41.51 4.20
CA ASP A 657 -18.39 42.18 5.39
C ASP A 657 -17.38 42.28 6.55
N ALA A 658 -16.06 42.23 6.27
CA ALA A 658 -15.00 42.18 7.27
C ALA A 658 -15.16 43.23 8.38
N LYS A 659 -15.31 44.50 8.01
CA LYS A 659 -15.48 45.62 8.95
C LYS A 659 -16.72 45.49 9.83
N LYS A 660 -17.84 44.99 9.29
CA LYS A 660 -19.08 44.79 10.06
C LYS A 660 -18.94 43.66 11.09
N GLN A 661 -18.04 42.72 10.81
CA GLN A 661 -17.75 41.57 11.69
C GLN A 661 -16.62 41.87 12.68
N GLY A 662 -16.14 43.12 12.75
CA GLY A 662 -15.11 43.54 13.69
C GLY A 662 -13.67 43.28 13.23
N PHE A 663 -13.46 42.94 11.96
CA PHE A 663 -12.12 42.78 11.40
C PHE A 663 -11.58 44.10 10.84
N VAL A 664 -10.24 44.19 10.80
CA VAL A 664 -9.50 45.21 10.06
C VAL A 664 -9.60 44.95 8.55
N ASP A 665 -8.67 45.46 7.76
CA ASP A 665 -8.64 45.19 6.33
C ASP A 665 -8.59 43.67 6.06
N PRO A 666 -9.48 43.11 5.23
CA PRO A 666 -9.52 41.67 4.96
C PRO A 666 -8.26 41.12 4.28
N PHE A 667 -7.45 41.98 3.67
CA PHE A 667 -6.18 41.62 3.04
C PHE A 667 -4.96 41.96 3.89
N ASP A 668 -5.17 42.49 5.10
CA ASP A 668 -4.13 42.61 6.11
C ASP A 668 -3.99 41.28 6.86
N PHE A 669 -2.74 40.91 7.15
CA PHE A 669 -2.40 39.65 7.78
C PHE A 669 -1.14 39.80 8.62
N CYS A 670 -0.99 38.88 9.57
CA CYS A 670 -0.04 39.05 10.66
C CYS A 670 1.40 38.80 10.25
N CYS A 671 1.66 37.66 9.62
CA CYS A 671 3.00 37.18 9.33
C CYS A 671 3.03 36.31 8.07
N GLY A 672 4.12 35.62 7.72
CA GLY A 672 4.09 34.74 6.55
C GLY A 672 4.47 35.42 5.22
N SER A 673 3.57 35.35 4.23
CA SER A 673 3.93 35.63 2.83
C SER A 673 3.83 37.12 2.48
N TYR A 674 4.96 37.79 2.29
CA TYR A 674 5.01 39.23 1.97
C TYR A 674 5.62 39.47 0.59
N TYR A 675 4.99 40.29 -0.25
CA TYR A 675 5.53 40.89 -1.50
C TYR A 675 6.76 40.21 -2.15
N GLY A 676 6.60 38.97 -2.65
CA GLY A 676 7.66 38.26 -3.39
C GLY A 676 8.59 37.38 -2.55
N PHE A 677 8.41 37.29 -1.23
CA PHE A 677 9.19 36.42 -0.33
C PHE A 677 8.32 35.86 0.83
N HIS A 678 8.50 34.58 1.17
CA HIS A 678 7.82 33.96 2.31
C HIS A 678 8.71 34.05 3.56
N ILE A 679 8.17 34.56 4.67
CA ILE A 679 8.85 34.59 5.96
C ILE A 679 7.94 33.97 7.00
N ASP A 680 8.32 32.80 7.49
CA ASP A 680 7.55 32.08 8.52
C ASP A 680 7.21 33.00 9.70
N CYS A 681 5.97 32.93 10.15
CA CYS A 681 5.53 33.58 11.38
C CYS A 681 6.49 33.28 12.53
N GLY A 682 6.97 34.33 13.21
CA GLY A 682 7.94 34.23 14.31
C GLY A 682 9.40 34.37 13.88
N ARG A 683 9.71 34.30 12.58
CA ARG A 683 11.07 34.59 12.06
C ARG A 683 11.17 36.04 11.63
N LYS A 684 12.18 36.75 12.13
CA LYS A 684 12.43 38.15 11.75
C LYS A 684 13.30 38.21 10.50
N ALA A 685 12.87 38.96 9.51
CA ALA A 685 13.73 39.38 8.40
C ALA A 685 13.57 40.87 8.13
N VAL A 686 14.65 41.53 7.71
CA VAL A 686 14.62 42.94 7.30
C VAL A 686 14.67 42.98 5.78
N VAL A 687 13.59 43.45 5.16
CA VAL A 687 13.54 43.65 3.71
C VAL A 687 13.28 45.13 3.44
N ASN A 688 14.19 45.77 2.70
CA ASN A 688 14.13 47.22 2.39
C ASN A 688 13.91 48.11 3.63
N GLY A 689 14.57 47.78 4.75
CA GLY A 689 14.48 48.54 6.01
C GLY A 689 13.22 48.29 6.84
N THR A 690 12.28 47.47 6.36
CA THR A 690 11.08 47.07 7.11
C THR A 690 11.29 45.69 7.74
N VAL A 691 10.95 45.53 9.02
CA VAL A 691 11.01 44.25 9.73
C VAL A 691 9.73 43.47 9.47
N TYR A 692 9.87 42.26 8.92
CA TYR A 692 8.77 41.34 8.62
C TYR A 692 8.81 40.12 9.55
N GLY A 693 7.65 39.44 9.66
CA GLY A 693 7.51 38.14 10.33
C GLY A 693 7.19 38.19 11.83
N ASN A 694 6.98 39.37 12.42
CA ASN A 694 6.33 39.48 13.72
C ASN A 694 4.83 39.18 13.58
N PRO A 695 4.21 38.40 14.47
CA PRO A 695 2.75 38.28 14.49
C PRO A 695 2.07 39.62 14.80
N CYS A 696 0.78 39.74 14.48
CA CYS A 696 -0.02 40.87 14.91
C CYS A 696 -0.07 40.91 16.44
N SER A 697 -0.14 42.12 17.00
CA SER A 697 -0.48 42.32 18.42
C SER A 697 -1.93 41.94 18.75
N SER A 698 -2.81 41.86 17.75
CA SER A 698 -4.23 41.55 17.91
C SER A 698 -4.73 40.63 16.78
N PRO A 699 -4.42 39.33 16.83
CA PRO A 699 -4.85 38.38 15.80
C PRO A 699 -6.38 38.25 15.70
N THR A 700 -7.11 38.52 16.79
CA THR A 700 -8.58 38.47 16.83
C THR A 700 -9.28 39.47 15.91
N THR A 701 -8.57 40.52 15.48
CA THR A 701 -9.11 41.52 14.54
C THR A 701 -8.70 41.25 13.09
N HIS A 702 -7.95 40.19 12.80
CA HIS A 702 -7.48 39.87 11.45
C HIS A 702 -8.20 38.64 10.90
N ILE A 703 -8.53 38.65 9.60
CA ILE A 703 -9.16 37.50 8.94
C ILE A 703 -8.10 36.44 8.59
N SER A 704 -6.98 36.88 8.05
CA SER A 704 -5.89 36.04 7.59
C SER A 704 -4.73 36.11 8.58
N TRP A 705 -4.21 34.95 8.96
CA TRP A 705 -3.09 34.84 9.86
C TRP A 705 -1.76 35.05 9.13
N ASP A 706 -1.48 34.25 8.11
CA ASP A 706 -0.17 34.24 7.43
C ASP A 706 -0.20 34.61 5.93
N GLY A 707 -1.36 35.08 5.47
CA GLY A 707 -1.66 35.39 4.07
C GLY A 707 -2.29 34.21 3.31
N ILE A 708 -2.36 33.02 3.92
CA ILE A 708 -2.91 31.79 3.34
C ILE A 708 -3.97 31.17 4.26
N HIS A 709 -3.66 31.07 5.56
CA HIS A 709 -4.51 30.46 6.58
C HIS A 709 -5.35 31.51 7.31
N TYR A 710 -6.58 31.13 7.67
CA TYR A 710 -7.48 31.97 8.44
C TYR A 710 -7.12 31.98 9.92
N SER A 711 -7.35 33.12 10.57
CA SER A 711 -7.21 33.23 12.03
C SER A 711 -8.29 32.42 12.76
N GLN A 712 -8.10 32.16 14.04
CA GLN A 712 -9.09 31.52 14.90
C GLN A 712 -10.40 32.32 14.92
N ALA A 713 -10.32 33.65 14.95
CA ALA A 713 -11.51 34.50 14.95
C ALA A 713 -12.30 34.35 13.64
N ALA A 714 -11.60 34.29 12.50
CA ALA A 714 -12.21 34.01 11.21
C ALA A 714 -12.79 32.59 11.15
N ASN A 715 -12.04 31.57 11.60
CA ASN A 715 -12.48 30.19 11.63
C ASN A 715 -13.74 30.00 12.49
N ALA A 716 -13.85 30.69 13.63
CA ALA A 716 -15.04 30.68 14.48
C ALA A 716 -16.29 31.18 13.75
N LEU A 717 -16.16 32.28 12.99
CA LEU A 717 -17.28 32.85 12.24
C LEU A 717 -17.65 32.00 11.04
N ILE A 718 -16.66 31.47 10.30
CA ILE A 718 -16.90 30.53 9.21
C ILE A 718 -17.62 29.29 9.75
N ALA A 719 -17.13 28.71 10.85
CA ALA A 719 -17.76 27.58 11.52
C ALA A 719 -19.22 27.90 11.90
N SER A 720 -19.48 29.06 12.52
CA SER A 720 -20.84 29.44 12.93
C SER A 720 -21.86 29.46 11.77
N ARG A 721 -21.39 29.80 10.56
CA ARG A 721 -22.21 29.88 9.34
C ARG A 721 -22.48 28.52 8.71
N ILE A 722 -21.54 27.59 8.81
CA ILE A 722 -21.71 26.24 8.25
C ILE A 722 -22.47 25.31 9.20
N LEU A 723 -22.32 25.46 10.52
CA LEU A 723 -22.85 24.50 11.50
C LEU A 723 -24.38 24.45 11.55
N ASN A 724 -25.05 25.56 11.20
CA ASN A 724 -26.52 25.64 11.18
C ASN A 724 -27.14 25.05 9.89
N GLY A 725 -26.34 24.72 8.88
CA GLY A 725 -26.81 24.14 7.62
C GLY A 725 -27.27 25.14 6.56
N SER A 726 -27.25 26.44 6.83
CA SER A 726 -27.72 27.48 5.89
C SER A 726 -26.91 27.55 4.60
N LEU A 727 -25.64 27.13 4.66
CA LEU A 727 -24.74 27.00 3.51
C LEU A 727 -24.55 25.54 3.08
N SER A 728 -25.41 24.65 3.56
CA SER A 728 -25.35 23.23 3.23
C SER A 728 -26.38 22.90 2.16
N ASP A 729 -26.04 21.92 1.33
CA ASP A 729 -26.97 21.24 0.44
C ASP A 729 -26.89 19.75 0.81
N PRO A 730 -27.98 19.09 1.23
CA PRO A 730 -29.25 19.71 1.60
C PRO A 730 -29.07 20.68 2.79
N PRO A 731 -29.97 21.66 3.00
CA PRO A 731 -29.82 22.69 4.04
C PRO A 731 -30.15 22.13 5.43
N VAL A 732 -29.27 21.25 5.92
CA VAL A 732 -29.38 20.56 7.20
C VAL A 732 -28.24 20.98 8.11
N SER A 733 -28.54 21.21 9.40
CA SER A 733 -27.49 21.50 10.38
C SER A 733 -26.55 20.32 10.53
N ILE A 734 -25.33 20.56 11.04
CA ILE A 734 -24.35 19.47 11.23
C ILE A 734 -24.89 18.35 12.13
N THR A 735 -25.75 18.70 13.10
CA THR A 735 -26.42 17.75 14.01
C THR A 735 -27.54 16.95 13.34
N HIS A 736 -27.85 17.21 12.07
CA HIS A 736 -28.85 16.48 11.27
C HIS A 736 -28.25 15.94 9.96
N ALA A 737 -26.94 16.05 9.77
CA ALA A 737 -26.25 15.71 8.52
C ALA A 737 -26.22 14.20 8.20
N CYS A 738 -26.62 13.33 9.13
CA CYS A 738 -26.75 11.88 8.90
C CYS A 738 -28.05 11.47 8.20
N HIS A 739 -29.02 12.39 8.08
CA HIS A 739 -30.31 12.10 7.46
C HIS A 739 -30.20 12.16 5.94
N SER A 740 -30.51 11.05 5.27
CA SER A 740 -30.57 10.99 3.81
C SER A 740 -31.80 11.77 3.32
N SER A 741 -31.57 12.83 2.54
CA SER A 741 -32.65 13.52 1.83
C SER A 741 -33.15 12.62 0.71
N LYS A 742 -34.37 12.06 0.85
CA LYS A 742 -35.04 11.41 -0.29
C LYS A 742 -35.24 12.45 -1.39
N ASN A 743 -34.67 12.18 -2.58
CA ASN A 743 -34.71 12.96 -3.82
C ASN A 743 -35.73 14.12 -3.84
N THR A 744 -35.22 15.35 -3.78
CA THR A 744 -35.85 16.52 -4.41
C THR A 744 -34.99 16.97 -5.57
#